data_AF-A0A7X8E7U2-F1
#
_entry.id   AF-A0A7X8E7U2-F1
#
_cell.length_a   1.000
_cell.length_b   1.000
_cell.length_c   1.000
_cell.angle_alpha   90.00
_cell.angle_beta   90.00
_cell.angle_gamma   90.00
#
_symmetry.space_group_name_H-M   'P 1'
#
loop_
_entity.id
_entity.type
_entity.pdbx_description
1 polymer ?
#
loop_
_entity_poly.entity_id
_entity_poly.type
_entity_poly.pdbx_seq_one_letter_code
_entity_poly.pdbx_strand_id
1 'polypeptide(L)'
;MEYRYEIVQGEAGLPIRAIIHSVDGFHMHWHNEMEFLLVLKGSINIRIGDTNHYMKENDFILVNCNELHSTRRTDEKNTLLAVQIDPDFYSNCLTDFSKVNFNCKSFDCSEEEQGRFDIIRYYIAKMVWELNKKDQGHRLKVGSYLYLLGDHLLNNYDYTLVDDQDKELKDNDFPRLQRIIEYVDENINRKITLKEIAEREHFNYYYLSHFIKDKMGMSFQEYLNSTRLSNALDALLGTDKAITEIAQDCGFPNMNSFNRLFKEAYNCTPTEYRKKHGNNSNLGKPKKSKTYLDVDRDAALKKLFTYIDLCKDETKVIKTHRTSIEKININKNKTGMEVNHYWKNLITFGRAREGLGASWQNQLKEIQREIGFNYIRFHGIFNDEMMIYNISPEGMVEYNWTYVDELFDFLLSIGLKPFVELGFMPSELKRSDETIFWWEGNISPPKDIKQWTALVEEFVRHCINRYGIEEVKSWYFEVWNEPEYTYIFWAGSKEEYFEFYKETVLTIKSISEELKVGGPAITHGTILGSRWLDDFLLFCERKNIPLDFLSMHIYPEYIPKDDMEKAILEYENGADILEVMPKTRRVYYDKDHTPRTMDTIKEKADMILSNKPEIHITEWNASSQFGNLIHDTCYVAIYIIKNTLESIGKVDSLGYWTFTDIFEENKLGISHFHGGFGLINKDGLKKSSYYAYYFLAKLGDEIIGQGEDYIITRSGENIQILAYNYTYFDNLFLSGEISHICHENRYSIYETKDIKELEFNIEDIAGDYRVISYKLNRKSGSVFDEWVKMGLPENMTEEEIKYLQGKGQPEMMVEYKKLKGEYKKILHIPVHGAEMIILEKKL
;
A
#
# COMPACT_ATOMS: atom_id res chain seq x y z
N MET A 1 35.27 7.97 -33.92
CA MET A 1 33.97 7.58 -33.34
C MET A 1 33.36 8.84 -32.73
N GLU A 2 32.05 9.06 -32.83
CA GLU A 2 31.38 10.16 -32.12
C GLU A 2 31.32 9.83 -30.63
N TYR A 3 31.88 10.69 -29.79
CA TYR A 3 31.82 10.61 -28.33
C TYR A 3 31.07 11.84 -27.82
N ARG A 4 30.12 11.67 -26.89
CA ARG A 4 29.29 12.76 -26.35
C ARG A 4 29.46 12.90 -24.84
N TYR A 5 29.44 14.13 -24.33
CA TYR A 5 29.38 14.39 -22.89
C TYR A 5 27.92 14.31 -22.40
N GLU A 6 27.67 13.57 -21.31
CA GLU A 6 26.35 13.52 -20.66
C GLU A 6 26.30 14.48 -19.46
N ILE A 7 25.20 15.23 -19.35
CA ILE A 7 24.93 16.06 -18.17
C ILE A 7 24.05 15.25 -17.22
N VAL A 8 24.59 14.89 -16.06
CA VAL A 8 23.86 14.22 -14.98
C VAL A 8 23.32 15.27 -14.01
N GLN A 9 22.09 15.11 -13.55
CA GLN A 9 21.49 15.95 -12.50
C GLN A 9 21.09 15.07 -11.32
N GLY A 10 21.59 15.37 -10.12
CA GLY A 10 21.30 14.62 -8.89
C GLY A 10 19.82 14.64 -8.48
N GLU A 11 19.41 13.72 -7.61
CA GLU A 11 18.05 13.72 -7.05
C GLU A 11 17.92 14.74 -5.91
N ALA A 12 17.10 15.78 -6.10
CA ALA A 12 16.61 16.68 -5.04
C ALA A 12 17.70 17.22 -4.05
N GLY A 13 18.86 17.62 -4.58
CA GLY A 13 19.97 18.17 -3.78
C GLY A 13 20.73 17.13 -2.94
N LEU A 14 20.70 15.87 -3.34
CA LEU A 14 21.63 14.82 -2.86
C LEU A 14 22.72 14.57 -3.92
N PRO A 15 23.97 14.25 -3.51
CA PRO A 15 25.10 13.99 -4.40
C PRO A 15 25.04 12.61 -5.06
N ILE A 16 23.84 12.06 -5.23
CA ILE A 16 23.60 10.72 -5.74
C ILE A 16 22.35 10.70 -6.60
N ARG A 17 22.38 9.87 -7.65
CA ARG A 17 21.24 9.56 -8.51
C ARG A 17 21.21 8.06 -8.77
N ALA A 18 20.06 7.42 -8.61
CA ALA A 18 19.87 6.00 -8.87
C ALA A 18 18.82 5.78 -9.96
N ILE A 19 19.16 5.01 -11.00
CA ILE A 19 18.30 4.79 -12.17
C ILE A 19 18.24 3.30 -12.49
N ILE A 20 17.03 2.73 -12.45
CA ILE A 20 16.76 1.37 -12.93
C ILE A 20 16.30 1.44 -14.39
N HIS A 21 17.00 0.75 -15.29
CA HIS A 21 16.71 0.80 -16.72
C HIS A 21 17.16 -0.48 -17.47
N SER A 22 16.65 -0.65 -18.69
CA SER A 22 17.12 -1.67 -19.65
C SER A 22 17.89 -0.97 -20.76
N VAL A 23 18.97 -1.58 -21.21
CA VAL A 23 19.82 -1.06 -22.28
C VAL A 23 19.57 -1.87 -23.54
N ASP A 24 19.23 -1.19 -24.65
CA ASP A 24 19.42 -1.73 -26.01
C ASP A 24 20.82 -1.38 -26.53
N GLY A 25 21.20 -0.11 -26.42
CA GLY A 25 22.52 0.39 -26.73
C GLY A 25 22.63 1.85 -26.35
N PHE A 26 23.57 2.17 -25.48
CA PHE A 26 23.93 3.53 -25.12
C PHE A 26 25.24 3.88 -25.83
N HIS A 27 25.26 5.03 -26.50
CA HIS A 27 26.43 5.44 -27.29
C HIS A 27 27.64 5.72 -26.39
N MET A 28 28.82 5.72 -26.99
CA MET A 28 30.05 6.00 -26.25
C MET A 28 30.02 7.45 -25.73
N HIS A 29 30.15 7.60 -24.41
CA HIS A 29 29.98 8.85 -23.70
C HIS A 29 30.85 8.88 -22.43
N TRP A 30 30.88 10.03 -21.77
CA TRP A 30 31.56 10.25 -20.51
C TRP A 30 30.83 11.35 -19.74
N HIS A 31 30.95 11.32 -18.42
CA HIS A 31 30.38 12.27 -17.48
C HIS A 31 31.33 12.40 -16.27
N ASN A 32 31.12 13.41 -15.41
CA ASN A 32 32.05 13.68 -14.30
C ASN A 32 31.80 12.77 -13.09
N GLU A 33 30.58 12.25 -12.99
CA GLU A 33 30.14 11.42 -11.88
C GLU A 33 30.85 10.07 -11.86
N MET A 34 31.08 9.57 -10.65
CA MET A 34 31.46 8.18 -10.46
C MET A 34 30.20 7.32 -10.65
N GLU A 35 30.24 6.31 -11.51
CA GLU A 35 29.05 5.52 -11.83
C GLU A 35 29.24 4.03 -11.56
N PHE A 36 28.38 3.48 -10.71
CA PHE A 36 28.22 2.04 -10.56
C PHE A 36 27.15 1.53 -11.51
N LEU A 37 27.50 0.57 -12.37
CA LEU A 37 26.56 -0.17 -13.19
C LEU A 37 26.45 -1.59 -12.66
N LEU A 38 25.30 -1.94 -12.07
CA LEU A 38 24.99 -3.26 -11.52
C LEU A 38 23.94 -3.96 -12.40
N VAL A 39 24.24 -5.19 -12.84
CA VAL A 39 23.30 -6.03 -13.59
C VAL A 39 22.39 -6.77 -12.60
N LEU A 40 21.13 -6.36 -12.54
CA LEU A 40 20.11 -6.99 -11.69
C LEU A 40 19.49 -8.23 -12.34
N LYS A 41 19.41 -8.26 -13.67
CA LYS A 41 18.89 -9.40 -14.44
C LYS A 41 19.50 -9.45 -15.84
N GLY A 42 19.76 -10.66 -16.33
CA GLY A 42 20.27 -10.92 -17.68
C GLY A 42 21.75 -10.57 -17.85
N SER A 43 22.12 -10.04 -19.00
CA SER A 43 23.50 -9.73 -19.34
C SER A 43 23.65 -8.52 -20.26
N ILE A 44 24.81 -7.87 -20.20
CA ILE A 44 25.20 -6.75 -21.08
C ILE A 44 26.66 -6.86 -21.51
N ASN A 45 27.00 -6.14 -22.58
CA ASN A 45 28.38 -5.79 -22.89
C ASN A 45 28.61 -4.32 -22.55
N ILE A 46 29.62 -4.04 -21.73
CA ILE A 46 30.11 -2.68 -21.49
C ILE A 46 31.47 -2.51 -22.17
N ARG A 47 31.66 -1.39 -22.85
CA ARG A 47 32.97 -0.98 -23.36
C ARG A 47 33.46 0.19 -22.52
N ILE A 48 34.67 0.08 -21.98
CA ILE A 48 35.39 1.15 -21.28
C ILE A 48 36.70 1.39 -22.03
N GLY A 49 36.87 2.59 -22.58
CA GLY A 49 37.94 2.91 -23.53
C GLY A 49 37.93 1.93 -24.72
N ASP A 50 39.00 1.15 -24.85
CA ASP A 50 39.17 0.13 -25.91
C ASP A 50 38.89 -1.31 -25.44
N THR A 51 38.55 -1.49 -24.17
CA THR A 51 38.27 -2.81 -23.59
C THR A 51 36.77 -3.08 -23.54
N ASN A 52 36.36 -4.27 -23.97
CA ASN A 52 34.97 -4.75 -23.84
C ASN A 52 34.91 -5.77 -22.70
N HIS A 53 33.90 -5.64 -21.86
CA HIS A 53 33.61 -6.55 -20.75
C HIS A 53 32.19 -7.11 -20.91
N TYR A 54 32.05 -8.40 -20.63
CA TYR A 54 30.76 -9.08 -20.56
C TYR A 54 30.34 -9.18 -19.10
N MET A 55 29.14 -8.69 -18.78
CA MET A 55 28.61 -8.70 -17.41
C MET A 55 27.32 -9.51 -17.37
N LYS A 56 27.20 -10.40 -16.38
CA LYS A 56 25.99 -11.20 -16.11
C LYS A 56 25.34 -10.75 -14.79
N GLU A 57 24.22 -11.38 -14.45
CA GLU A 57 23.49 -11.08 -13.21
C GLU A 57 24.40 -11.08 -11.97
N ASN A 58 24.21 -10.07 -11.11
CA ASN A 58 24.98 -9.71 -9.91
C ASN A 58 26.35 -9.06 -10.19
N ASP A 59 26.81 -9.02 -11.44
CA ASP A 59 28.05 -8.31 -11.76
C ASP A 59 27.84 -6.81 -11.70
N PHE A 60 28.83 -6.09 -11.17
CA PHE A 60 28.91 -4.65 -11.29
C PHE A 60 30.31 -4.18 -11.69
N ILE A 61 30.34 -2.99 -12.25
CA ILE A 61 31.55 -2.24 -12.55
C ILE A 61 31.42 -0.81 -12.07
N LEU A 62 32.53 -0.28 -11.55
CA LEU A 62 32.69 1.14 -11.32
C LEU A 62 33.31 1.77 -12.58
N VAL A 63 32.62 2.76 -13.13
CA VAL A 63 33.13 3.67 -14.14
C VAL A 63 33.64 4.91 -13.40
N ASN A 64 34.92 5.23 -13.60
CA ASN A 64 35.56 6.34 -12.91
C ASN A 64 35.14 7.69 -13.50
N CYS A 65 35.42 8.76 -12.76
CA CYS A 65 35.14 10.12 -13.21
C CYS A 65 35.79 10.37 -14.58
N ASN A 66 35.01 10.89 -15.51
CA ASN A 66 35.45 11.20 -16.87
C ASN A 66 35.93 9.99 -17.69
N GLU A 67 35.59 8.76 -17.31
CA GLU A 67 35.98 7.57 -18.05
C GLU A 67 35.03 7.30 -19.23
N LEU A 68 35.59 7.14 -20.44
CA LEU A 68 34.79 6.96 -21.65
C LEU A 68 34.20 5.54 -21.70
N HIS A 69 32.87 5.43 -21.78
CA HIS A 69 32.19 4.13 -21.75
C HIS A 69 30.91 4.07 -22.59
N SER A 70 30.49 2.85 -22.93
CA SER A 70 29.25 2.56 -23.66
C SER A 70 28.67 1.23 -23.23
N THR A 71 27.35 1.11 -23.18
CA THR A 71 26.67 -0.14 -22.82
C THR A 71 25.86 -0.66 -24.01
N ARG A 72 25.83 -1.97 -24.21
CA ARG A 72 25.05 -2.61 -25.28
C ARG A 72 24.41 -3.88 -24.76
N ARG A 73 23.20 -4.17 -25.25
CA ARG A 73 22.53 -5.44 -24.96
C ARG A 73 23.31 -6.63 -25.50
N THR A 74 23.12 -7.77 -24.86
CA THR A 74 23.37 -9.09 -25.43
C THR A 74 22.10 -9.58 -26.14
N ASP A 75 22.04 -10.87 -26.45
CA ASP A 75 20.82 -11.52 -26.93
C ASP A 75 19.77 -11.73 -25.82
N GLU A 76 20.14 -11.50 -24.55
CA GLU A 76 19.24 -11.59 -23.40
C GLU A 76 18.58 -10.24 -23.07
N LYS A 77 17.36 -10.30 -22.48
CA LYS A 77 16.77 -9.13 -21.84
C LYS A 77 17.58 -8.76 -20.61
N ASN A 78 17.77 -7.47 -20.36
CA ASN A 78 18.58 -6.98 -19.26
C ASN A 78 17.85 -5.95 -18.40
N THR A 79 18.27 -5.86 -17.13
CA THR A 79 17.84 -4.83 -16.19
C THR A 79 19.05 -4.41 -15.36
N LEU A 80 19.32 -3.11 -15.33
CA LEU A 80 20.48 -2.52 -14.69
C LEU A 80 20.06 -1.46 -13.67
N LEU A 81 20.86 -1.34 -12.63
CA LEU A 81 20.90 -0.19 -11.75
C LEU A 81 22.16 0.63 -12.08
N ALA A 82 21.96 1.88 -12.50
CA ALA A 82 23.01 2.90 -12.55
C ALA A 82 22.93 3.75 -11.29
N VAL A 83 24.02 3.82 -10.53
CA VAL A 83 24.17 4.75 -9.40
C VAL A 83 25.28 5.72 -9.71
N GLN A 84 24.92 6.98 -9.94
CA GLN A 84 25.83 8.07 -10.25
C GLN A 84 26.04 8.89 -8.97
N ILE A 85 27.30 9.11 -8.61
CA ILE A 85 27.72 9.79 -7.38
C ILE A 85 28.58 10.99 -7.77
N ASP A 86 28.23 12.16 -7.24
CA ASP A 86 29.01 13.37 -7.38
C ASP A 86 30.32 13.23 -6.59
N PRO A 87 31.50 13.23 -7.26
CA PRO A 87 32.78 13.06 -6.58
C PRO A 87 33.10 14.21 -5.61
N ASP A 88 32.51 15.40 -5.79
CA ASP A 88 32.75 16.56 -4.92
C ASP A 88 32.22 16.34 -3.50
N PHE A 89 31.31 15.37 -3.30
CA PHE A 89 30.87 14.97 -1.97
C PHE A 89 32.04 14.52 -1.07
N TYR A 90 33.03 13.85 -1.66
CA TYR A 90 34.21 13.33 -0.94
C TYR A 90 35.31 14.37 -0.75
N SER A 91 35.26 15.50 -1.47
CA SER A 91 36.26 16.58 -1.40
C SER A 91 36.42 17.17 0.00
N ASN A 92 35.42 17.02 0.88
CA ASN A 92 35.50 17.42 2.30
C ASN A 92 36.41 16.51 3.15
N CYS A 93 36.66 15.28 2.70
CA CYS A 93 37.44 14.27 3.43
C CYS A 93 38.77 13.93 2.73
N LEU A 94 38.78 13.96 1.39
CA LEU A 94 39.97 13.74 0.57
C LEU A 94 39.99 14.76 -0.56
N THR A 95 40.98 15.64 -0.57
CA THR A 95 41.18 16.61 -1.66
C THR A 95 41.41 15.87 -2.97
N ASP A 96 40.86 16.39 -4.07
CA ASP A 96 41.01 15.83 -5.42
C ASP A 96 40.51 14.38 -5.60
N PHE A 97 39.44 13.99 -4.88
CA PHE A 97 38.83 12.65 -5.03
C PHE A 97 38.42 12.33 -6.49
N SER A 98 38.03 13.35 -7.26
CA SER A 98 37.74 13.22 -8.70
C SER A 98 38.92 12.76 -9.56
N LYS A 99 40.17 12.80 -9.04
CA LYS A 99 41.38 12.31 -9.71
C LYS A 99 41.74 10.86 -9.36
N VAL A 100 40.95 10.21 -8.49
CA VAL A 100 41.20 8.84 -8.05
C VAL A 100 40.51 7.86 -9.00
N ASN A 101 41.29 7.01 -9.66
CA ASN A 101 40.78 5.93 -10.51
C ASN A 101 40.89 4.58 -9.80
N PHE A 102 39.75 4.00 -9.45
CA PHE A 102 39.66 2.70 -8.81
C PHE A 102 39.57 1.57 -9.84
N ASN A 103 40.27 0.46 -9.59
CA ASN A 103 40.03 -0.79 -10.32
C ASN A 103 38.96 -1.64 -9.60
N CYS A 104 37.68 -1.33 -9.82
CA CYS A 104 36.57 -1.99 -9.14
C CYS A 104 35.64 -2.68 -10.16
N LYS A 105 35.88 -3.97 -10.40
CA LYS A 105 35.14 -4.82 -11.33
C LYS A 105 34.83 -6.16 -10.66
N SER A 106 33.55 -6.46 -10.43
CA SER A 106 33.19 -7.65 -9.63
C SER A 106 33.33 -8.98 -10.36
N PHE A 107 33.61 -8.96 -11.66
CA PHE A 107 33.72 -10.15 -12.51
C PHE A 107 35.17 -10.57 -12.81
N ASP A 108 36.16 -9.76 -12.40
CA ASP A 108 37.58 -9.99 -12.62
C ASP A 108 38.29 -10.59 -11.38
N CYS A 109 37.55 -11.23 -10.46
CA CYS A 109 38.08 -11.65 -9.14
C CYS A 109 37.81 -13.12 -8.77
N SER A 110 38.58 -13.62 -7.80
CA SER A 110 38.45 -14.97 -7.22
C SER A 110 37.30 -15.06 -6.19
N GLU A 111 36.85 -16.27 -5.84
CA GLU A 111 35.80 -16.47 -4.81
C GLU A 111 36.15 -15.85 -3.44
N GLU A 112 37.44 -15.83 -3.09
CA GLU A 112 37.93 -15.24 -1.83
C GLU A 112 37.79 -13.70 -1.80
N GLU A 113 37.75 -13.05 -2.96
CA GLU A 113 37.62 -11.59 -3.10
C GLU A 113 36.17 -11.12 -3.20
N GLN A 114 35.21 -12.05 -3.29
CA GLN A 114 33.79 -11.70 -3.49
C GLN A 114 33.22 -10.89 -2.33
N GLY A 115 33.68 -11.13 -1.10
CA GLY A 115 33.18 -10.47 0.11
C GLY A 115 33.32 -8.94 0.11
N ARG A 116 34.39 -8.38 -0.50
CA ARG A 116 34.53 -6.92 -0.62
C ARG A 116 33.54 -6.31 -1.62
N PHE A 117 33.13 -7.06 -2.64
CA PHE A 117 32.12 -6.62 -3.61
C PHE A 117 30.71 -6.70 -3.02
N ASP A 118 30.43 -7.68 -2.16
CA ASP A 118 29.15 -7.80 -1.46
C ASP A 118 28.88 -6.59 -0.54
N ILE A 119 29.92 -6.04 0.09
CA ILE A 119 29.83 -4.80 0.89
C ILE A 119 29.41 -3.61 0.01
N ILE A 120 29.94 -3.50 -1.21
CA ILE A 120 29.53 -2.44 -2.15
C ILE A 120 28.07 -2.63 -2.57
N ARG A 121 27.65 -3.86 -2.92
CA ARG A 121 26.24 -4.16 -3.24
C ARG A 121 25.33 -3.80 -2.08
N TYR A 122 25.73 -4.10 -0.85
CA TYR A 122 25.02 -3.73 0.37
C TYR A 122 24.86 -2.21 0.51
N TYR A 123 25.94 -1.42 0.39
CA TYR A 123 25.86 0.05 0.49
C TYR A 123 25.01 0.65 -0.63
N ILE A 124 25.17 0.18 -1.87
CA ILE A 124 24.33 0.59 -3.01
C ILE A 124 22.85 0.30 -2.70
N ALA A 125 22.53 -0.92 -2.27
CA ALA A 125 21.17 -1.30 -1.93
C ALA A 125 20.61 -0.45 -0.76
N LYS A 126 21.41 -0.17 0.27
CA LYS A 126 21.03 0.71 1.40
C LYS A 126 20.80 2.16 0.98
N MET A 127 21.61 2.71 0.08
CA MET A 127 21.40 4.06 -0.44
C MET A 127 20.11 4.13 -1.25
N VAL A 128 19.89 3.18 -2.17
CA VAL A 128 18.63 3.10 -2.94
C VAL A 128 17.44 2.90 -1.99
N TRP A 129 17.58 2.06 -0.97
CA TRP A 129 16.55 1.87 0.06
C TRP A 129 16.15 3.19 0.73
N GLU A 130 17.13 3.96 1.23
CA GLU A 130 16.86 5.23 1.93
C GLU A 130 16.34 6.33 0.99
N LEU A 131 16.77 6.35 -0.28
CA LEU A 131 16.23 7.23 -1.32
C LEU A 131 14.75 6.96 -1.60
N ASN A 132 14.30 5.70 -1.44
CA ASN A 132 12.90 5.33 -1.62
C ASN A 132 12.07 5.48 -0.33
N LYS A 133 12.59 5.11 0.86
CA LYS A 133 11.88 5.22 2.15
C LYS A 133 11.61 6.65 2.57
N LYS A 134 12.62 7.52 2.44
CA LYS A 134 12.56 8.95 2.78
C LYS A 134 12.15 9.26 4.23
N ASP A 135 12.46 8.37 5.17
CA ASP A 135 12.25 8.60 6.60
C ASP A 135 12.97 9.86 7.12
N GLN A 136 12.61 10.30 8.33
CA GLN A 136 13.35 11.36 9.00
C GLN A 136 14.84 11.01 9.09
N GLY A 137 15.70 11.88 8.54
CA GLY A 137 17.14 11.66 8.51
C GLY A 137 17.65 10.77 7.37
N HIS A 138 16.81 10.34 6.41
CA HIS A 138 17.25 9.54 5.26
C HIS A 138 18.44 10.17 4.52
N ARG A 139 18.47 11.50 4.37
CA ARG A 139 19.59 12.24 3.76
C ARG A 139 20.91 12.01 4.50
N LEU A 140 20.87 11.96 5.84
CA LEU A 140 22.05 11.67 6.67
C LEU A 140 22.48 10.22 6.50
N LYS A 141 21.53 9.29 6.42
CA LYS A 141 21.84 7.88 6.18
C LYS A 141 22.46 7.66 4.81
N VAL A 142 21.88 8.24 3.75
CA VAL A 142 22.46 8.23 2.39
C VAL A 142 23.88 8.79 2.42
N GLY A 143 24.09 9.96 3.03
CA GLY A 143 25.43 10.53 3.22
C GLY A 143 26.38 9.62 4.00
N SER A 144 25.90 8.92 5.04
CA SER A 144 26.72 7.98 5.80
C SER A 144 27.14 6.76 4.98
N TYR A 145 26.23 6.20 4.17
CA TYR A 145 26.55 5.08 3.29
C TYR A 145 27.47 5.50 2.14
N LEU A 146 27.36 6.74 1.64
CA LEU A 146 28.35 7.30 0.72
C LEU A 146 29.74 7.35 1.36
N TYR A 147 29.87 7.88 2.58
CA TYR A 147 31.17 7.87 3.27
C TYR A 147 31.72 6.46 3.52
N LEU A 148 30.86 5.51 3.93
CA LEU A 148 31.26 4.12 4.10
C LEU A 148 31.66 3.45 2.79
N LEU A 149 31.00 3.79 1.68
CA LEU A 149 31.37 3.32 0.34
C LEU A 149 32.73 3.90 -0.08
N GLY A 150 32.95 5.21 0.08
CA GLY A 150 34.23 5.85 -0.22
C GLY A 150 35.38 5.29 0.62
N ASP A 151 35.18 5.11 1.94
CA ASP A 151 36.15 4.46 2.83
C ASP A 151 36.47 3.03 2.38
N HIS A 152 35.43 2.25 2.04
CA HIS A 152 35.61 0.87 1.60
C HIS A 152 36.38 0.79 0.27
N LEU A 153 36.10 1.70 -0.68
CA LEU A 153 36.85 1.80 -1.93
C LEU A 153 38.33 2.11 -1.67
N LEU A 154 38.63 3.14 -0.86
CA LEU A 154 40.00 3.57 -0.57
C LEU A 154 40.83 2.50 0.15
N ASN A 155 40.21 1.73 1.05
CA ASN A 155 40.95 0.77 1.89
C ASN A 155 41.03 -0.65 1.31
N ASN A 156 40.19 -1.01 0.32
CA ASN A 156 40.06 -2.38 -0.17
C ASN A 156 40.29 -2.55 -1.69
N TYR A 157 40.55 -1.45 -2.40
CA TYR A 157 40.80 -1.46 -3.84
C TYR A 157 42.06 -0.67 -4.19
N ASP A 158 42.82 -1.20 -5.15
CA ASP A 158 43.91 -0.46 -5.75
C ASP A 158 43.37 0.71 -6.56
N TYR A 159 44.02 1.86 -6.43
CA TYR A 159 43.69 3.06 -7.17
C TYR A 159 44.96 3.77 -7.68
N THR A 160 44.80 4.51 -8.77
CA THR A 160 45.83 5.42 -9.28
C THR A 160 45.34 6.86 -9.18
N LEU A 161 46.28 7.79 -9.00
CA LEU A 161 46.01 9.21 -9.15
C LEU A 161 46.27 9.59 -10.59
N VAL A 162 45.30 10.21 -11.24
CA VAL A 162 45.48 10.79 -12.57
C VAL A 162 46.28 12.08 -12.40
N ASP A 163 47.56 12.04 -12.75
CA ASP A 163 48.44 13.21 -12.72
C ASP A 163 48.13 14.13 -13.91
N ASP A 164 48.19 15.45 -13.73
CA ASP A 164 47.87 16.42 -14.79
C ASP A 164 48.82 16.30 -16.00
N GLN A 165 49.96 15.63 -15.83
CA GLN A 165 50.99 15.43 -16.84
C GLN A 165 50.78 14.21 -17.75
N ASP A 166 50.01 13.19 -17.32
CA ASP A 166 49.75 11.96 -18.12
C ASP A 166 48.62 12.15 -19.17
N LYS A 167 48.06 13.36 -19.27
CA LYS A 167 47.07 13.75 -20.30
C LYS A 167 47.67 13.84 -21.72
N GLU A 168 48.99 13.83 -21.87
CA GLU A 168 49.63 13.67 -23.17
C GLU A 168 49.86 12.19 -23.45
N LEU A 169 48.90 11.51 -24.09
CA LEU A 169 49.11 10.59 -25.23
C LEU A 169 47.83 9.79 -25.52
N LYS A 170 47.32 9.99 -26.75
CA LYS A 170 46.32 9.18 -27.50
C LYS A 170 44.83 9.58 -27.45
N ASP A 171 44.52 10.88 -27.40
CA ASP A 171 43.50 11.54 -28.25
C ASP A 171 43.49 13.04 -27.89
N ASN A 172 43.93 13.93 -28.79
CA ASN A 172 44.12 15.37 -28.48
C ASN A 172 42.84 16.15 -28.16
N ASP A 173 41.68 15.49 -28.31
CA ASP A 173 40.36 16.08 -28.14
C ASP A 173 39.85 15.95 -26.70
N PHE A 174 40.11 14.84 -26.01
CA PHE A 174 39.54 14.57 -24.69
C PHE A 174 40.14 15.45 -23.56
N PRO A 175 41.48 15.53 -23.37
CA PRO A 175 42.08 16.45 -22.41
C PRO A 175 41.74 17.92 -22.69
N ARG A 176 41.53 18.26 -23.97
CA ARG A 176 41.11 19.60 -24.38
C ARG A 176 39.70 19.91 -23.91
N LEU A 177 38.76 18.99 -24.10
CA LEU A 177 37.39 19.18 -23.66
C LEU A 177 37.30 19.27 -22.13
N GLN A 178 38.09 18.47 -21.42
CA GLN A 178 38.18 18.54 -19.97
C GLN A 178 38.68 19.92 -19.48
N ARG A 179 39.76 20.46 -20.06
CA ARG A 179 40.24 21.82 -19.72
C ARG A 179 39.19 22.91 -20.00
N ILE A 180 38.37 22.72 -21.03
CA ILE A 180 37.28 23.65 -21.38
C ILE A 180 36.17 23.59 -20.33
N ILE A 181 35.79 22.39 -19.87
CA ILE A 181 34.80 22.17 -18.81
C ILE A 181 35.30 22.77 -17.49
N GLU A 182 36.50 22.39 -17.05
CA GLU A 182 37.14 22.91 -15.83
C GLU A 182 37.18 24.45 -15.84
N TYR A 183 37.54 25.06 -16.98
CA TYR A 183 37.53 26.51 -17.10
C TYR A 183 36.15 27.14 -16.94
N VAL A 184 35.13 26.51 -17.51
CA VAL A 184 33.75 26.99 -17.43
C VAL A 184 33.28 26.93 -15.99
N ASP A 185 33.55 25.84 -15.29
CA ASP A 185 33.16 25.65 -13.89
C ASP A 185 33.86 26.66 -12.97
N GLU A 186 35.17 26.84 -13.12
CA GLU A 186 35.96 27.83 -12.35
C GLU A 186 35.53 29.29 -12.59
N ASN A 187 34.92 29.58 -13.75
CA ASN A 187 34.60 30.95 -14.18
C ASN A 187 33.09 31.18 -14.38
N ILE A 188 32.23 30.27 -13.92
CA ILE A 188 30.80 30.20 -14.26
C ILE A 188 30.03 31.49 -13.92
N ASN A 189 30.47 32.16 -12.85
CA ASN A 189 29.88 33.36 -12.25
C ASN A 189 30.16 34.67 -13.00
N ARG A 190 31.05 34.65 -14.01
CA ARG A 190 31.35 35.82 -14.84
C ARG A 190 30.99 35.60 -16.30
N LYS A 191 31.06 36.66 -17.10
CA LYS A 191 30.90 36.55 -18.55
C LYS A 191 32.09 35.78 -19.14
N ILE A 192 31.82 34.57 -19.63
CA ILE A 192 32.76 33.75 -20.42
C ILE A 192 32.31 33.81 -21.88
N THR A 193 33.27 33.91 -22.81
CA THR A 193 32.98 33.83 -24.24
C THR A 193 33.74 32.70 -24.91
N LEU A 194 33.17 32.10 -25.96
CA LEU A 194 33.86 31.08 -26.74
C LEU A 194 35.18 31.59 -27.35
N LYS A 195 35.27 32.89 -27.65
CA LYS A 195 36.48 33.53 -28.16
C LYS A 195 37.62 33.49 -27.13
N GLU A 196 37.32 33.77 -25.87
CA GLU A 196 38.27 33.73 -24.76
C GLU A 196 38.83 32.31 -24.55
N ILE A 197 37.97 31.29 -24.63
CA ILE A 197 38.40 29.89 -24.56
C ILE A 197 39.24 29.51 -25.79
N ALA A 198 38.87 29.99 -26.97
CA ALA A 198 39.64 29.76 -28.19
C ALA A 198 41.05 30.36 -28.10
N GLU A 199 41.18 31.56 -27.54
CA GLU A 199 42.48 32.20 -27.29
C GLU A 199 43.31 31.43 -26.25
N ARG A 200 42.68 30.94 -25.17
CA ARG A 200 43.33 30.13 -24.12
C ARG A 200 43.85 28.80 -24.66
N GLU A 201 43.06 28.13 -25.50
CA GLU A 201 43.42 26.84 -26.09
C GLU A 201 44.27 26.98 -27.37
N HIS A 202 44.66 28.21 -27.75
CA HIS A 202 45.43 28.52 -28.95
C HIS A 202 44.77 28.07 -30.29
N PHE A 203 43.44 28.11 -30.35
CA PHE A 203 42.67 27.78 -31.55
C PHE A 203 41.91 28.97 -32.12
N ASN A 204 41.54 28.87 -33.40
CA ASN A 204 40.58 29.81 -33.95
C ASN A 204 39.16 29.49 -33.47
N TYR A 205 38.34 30.53 -33.39
CA TYR A 205 36.95 30.46 -32.94
C TYR A 205 36.11 29.40 -33.68
N TYR A 206 36.28 29.28 -35.00
CA TYR A 206 35.48 28.38 -35.83
C TYR A 206 35.78 26.92 -35.53
N TYR A 207 37.06 26.59 -35.35
CA TYR A 207 37.49 25.26 -34.97
C TYR A 207 36.95 24.89 -33.58
N LEU A 208 37.09 25.78 -32.58
CA LEU A 208 36.61 25.48 -31.23
C LEU A 208 35.08 25.37 -31.16
N SER A 209 34.34 26.21 -31.89
CA SER A 209 32.88 26.13 -32.00
C SER A 209 32.43 24.79 -32.58
N HIS A 210 33.09 24.35 -33.66
CA HIS A 210 32.75 23.09 -34.29
C HIS A 210 33.14 21.89 -33.41
N PHE A 211 34.30 21.98 -32.75
CA PHE A 211 34.81 21.00 -31.80
C PHE A 211 33.85 20.78 -30.62
N ILE A 212 33.39 21.85 -29.95
CA ILE A 212 32.45 21.74 -28.83
C ILE A 212 31.11 21.14 -29.30
N LYS A 213 30.60 21.58 -30.44
CA LYS A 213 29.34 21.06 -30.99
C LYS A 213 29.44 19.58 -31.38
N ASP A 214 30.59 19.16 -31.92
CA ASP A 214 30.87 17.77 -32.28
C ASP A 214 30.96 16.88 -31.04
N LYS A 215 31.69 17.32 -30.00
CA LYS A 215 31.97 16.51 -28.81
C LYS A 215 30.92 16.57 -27.70
N MET A 216 30.14 17.64 -27.62
CA MET A 216 29.09 17.80 -26.59
C MET A 216 27.68 17.64 -27.17
N GLY A 217 27.54 17.55 -28.50
CA GLY A 217 26.23 17.51 -29.18
C GLY A 217 25.41 18.79 -29.09
N MET A 218 25.95 19.83 -28.44
CA MET A 218 25.33 21.14 -28.23
C MET A 218 26.36 22.25 -28.40
N SER A 219 25.91 23.46 -28.71
CA SER A 219 26.79 24.63 -28.81
C SER A 219 27.35 25.03 -27.43
N PHE A 220 28.49 25.71 -27.42
CA PHE A 220 29.07 26.25 -26.18
C PHE A 220 28.09 27.09 -25.36
N GLN A 221 27.25 27.89 -26.03
CA GLN A 221 26.28 28.74 -25.34
C GLN A 221 25.16 27.92 -24.69
N GLU A 222 24.73 26.83 -25.33
CA GLU A 222 23.75 25.89 -24.74
C GLU A 222 24.33 25.18 -23.53
N TYR A 223 25.58 24.69 -23.63
CA TYR A 223 26.30 24.08 -22.51
C TYR A 223 26.44 25.05 -21.32
N LEU A 224 26.99 26.24 -21.55
CA LEU A 224 27.15 27.26 -20.51
C LEU A 224 25.82 27.63 -19.84
N ASN A 225 24.75 27.77 -20.62
CA ASN A 225 23.43 28.07 -20.07
C ASN A 225 22.88 26.91 -19.23
N SER A 226 23.10 25.66 -19.66
CA SER A 226 22.67 24.47 -18.92
C SER A 226 23.37 24.36 -17.57
N THR A 227 24.70 24.52 -17.53
CA THR A 227 25.48 24.49 -16.28
C THR A 227 25.01 25.60 -15.32
N ARG A 228 24.80 26.82 -15.83
CA ARG A 228 24.28 27.93 -15.00
C ARG A 228 22.87 27.67 -14.47
N LEU A 229 22.00 27.04 -15.26
CA LEU A 229 20.66 26.67 -14.82
C LEU A 229 20.70 25.59 -13.73
N SER A 230 21.66 24.66 -13.79
CA SER A 230 21.88 23.64 -12.75
C SER A 230 22.25 24.31 -11.41
N ASN A 231 23.29 25.14 -11.41
CA ASN A 231 23.73 25.86 -10.20
C ASN A 231 22.62 26.76 -9.63
N ALA A 232 21.81 27.35 -10.50
CA ALA A 232 20.67 28.15 -10.08
C ALA A 232 19.59 27.29 -9.41
N LEU A 233 19.38 26.05 -9.86
CA LEU A 233 18.42 25.11 -9.27
C LEU A 233 18.86 24.70 -7.86
N ASP A 234 20.15 24.41 -7.68
CA ASP A 234 20.73 24.11 -6.35
C ASP A 234 20.57 25.30 -5.40
N ALA A 235 20.88 26.51 -5.85
CA ALA A 235 20.71 27.73 -5.05
C ALA A 235 19.23 28.05 -4.76
N LEU A 236 18.31 27.73 -5.67
CA LEU A 236 16.87 27.93 -5.48
C LEU A 236 16.29 27.04 -4.39
N LEU A 237 16.82 25.82 -4.23
CA LEU A 237 16.38 24.83 -3.25
C LEU A 237 17.16 24.88 -1.93
N GLY A 238 18.45 25.26 -1.99
CA GLY A 238 19.36 25.24 -0.85
C GLY A 238 19.50 26.59 -0.13
N THR A 239 18.95 27.68 -0.66
CA THR A 239 19.11 29.02 -0.06
C THR A 239 17.84 29.86 -0.13
N ASP A 240 17.69 30.77 0.84
CA ASP A 240 16.65 31.81 0.87
C ASP A 240 17.02 33.08 0.10
N LYS A 241 18.13 33.07 -0.65
CA LYS A 241 18.57 34.22 -1.46
C LYS A 241 17.47 34.67 -2.42
N ALA A 242 17.41 35.97 -2.69
CA ALA A 242 16.46 36.50 -3.67
C ALA A 242 16.74 35.89 -5.05
N ILE A 243 15.70 35.60 -5.84
CA ILE A 243 15.85 35.00 -7.18
C ILE A 243 16.79 35.84 -8.06
N THR A 244 16.78 37.17 -7.88
CA THR A 244 17.67 38.11 -8.56
C THR A 244 19.13 37.92 -8.19
N GLU A 245 19.42 37.63 -6.92
CA GLU A 245 20.79 37.37 -6.44
C GLU A 245 21.27 36.02 -6.95
N ILE A 246 20.41 35.00 -6.97
CA ILE A 246 20.76 33.68 -7.52
C ILE A 246 21.10 33.77 -9.01
N ALA A 247 20.29 34.49 -9.78
CA ALA A 247 20.58 34.70 -11.20
C ALA A 247 21.95 35.36 -11.41
N GLN A 248 22.33 36.31 -10.55
CA GLN A 248 23.61 37.00 -10.61
C GLN A 248 24.78 36.08 -10.18
N ASP A 249 24.63 35.36 -9.08
CA ASP A 249 25.66 34.44 -8.56
C ASP A 249 25.93 33.29 -9.54
N CYS A 250 24.92 32.84 -10.27
CA CYS A 250 25.03 31.83 -11.32
C CYS A 250 25.47 32.42 -12.68
N GLY A 251 25.86 33.71 -12.74
CA GLY A 251 26.48 34.31 -13.92
C GLY A 251 25.52 34.67 -15.06
N PHE A 252 24.20 34.77 -14.82
CA PHE A 252 23.26 35.24 -15.84
C PHE A 252 23.39 36.76 -16.07
N PRO A 253 23.40 37.23 -17.33
CA PRO A 253 23.64 38.64 -17.63
C PRO A 253 22.49 39.57 -17.21
N ASN A 254 21.27 39.05 -17.09
CA ASN A 254 20.11 39.75 -16.55
C ASN A 254 18.95 38.78 -16.25
N MET A 255 18.00 39.26 -15.45
CA MET A 255 16.83 38.50 -15.02
C MET A 255 15.93 38.03 -16.19
N ASN A 256 15.84 38.80 -17.27
CA ASN A 256 15.03 38.44 -18.44
C ASN A 256 15.60 37.19 -19.14
N SER A 257 16.93 37.13 -19.28
CA SER A 257 17.62 35.98 -19.86
C SER A 257 17.47 34.72 -18.98
N PHE A 258 17.60 34.88 -17.66
CA PHE A 258 17.43 33.80 -16.70
C PHE A 258 16.01 33.24 -16.74
N ASN A 259 14.97 34.08 -16.59
CA ASN A 259 13.58 33.64 -16.62
C ASN A 259 13.20 32.96 -17.93
N ARG A 260 13.67 33.47 -19.08
CA ARG A 260 13.40 32.88 -20.38
C ARG A 260 14.02 31.49 -20.49
N LEU A 261 15.32 31.36 -20.22
CA LEU A 261 16.04 30.09 -20.29
C LEU A 261 15.51 29.06 -19.27
N PHE A 262 15.18 29.51 -18.06
CA PHE A 262 14.62 28.66 -17.02
C PHE A 262 13.23 28.13 -17.41
N LYS A 263 12.37 28.98 -17.97
CA LYS A 263 11.04 28.58 -18.44
C LYS A 263 11.12 27.64 -19.64
N GLU A 264 12.05 27.88 -20.56
CA GLU A 264 12.33 26.99 -21.69
C GLU A 264 12.78 25.59 -21.21
N ALA A 265 13.62 25.51 -20.17
CA ALA A 265 14.15 24.26 -19.64
C ALA A 265 13.15 23.49 -18.75
N TYR A 266 12.46 24.18 -17.85
CA TYR A 266 11.67 23.56 -16.77
C TYR A 266 10.16 23.76 -16.88
N ASN A 267 9.68 24.42 -17.95
CA ASN A 267 8.26 24.73 -18.20
C ASN A 267 7.56 25.55 -17.09
N CYS A 268 8.32 26.18 -16.20
CA CYS A 268 7.82 27.10 -15.18
C CYS A 268 8.87 28.19 -14.87
N THR A 269 8.47 29.23 -14.13
CA THR A 269 9.40 30.28 -13.69
C THR A 269 10.22 29.84 -12.46
N PRO A 270 11.42 30.41 -12.21
CA PRO A 270 12.21 30.12 -11.01
C PRO A 270 11.43 30.29 -9.69
N THR A 271 10.54 31.29 -9.64
CA THR A 271 9.68 31.57 -8.48
C THR A 271 8.64 30.48 -8.27
N GLU A 272 7.97 30.04 -9.35
CA GLU A 272 7.03 28.92 -9.31
C GLU A 272 7.75 27.63 -8.95
N TYR A 273 8.95 27.41 -9.49
CA TYR A 273 9.79 26.26 -9.19
C TYR A 273 10.13 26.20 -7.69
N ARG A 274 10.67 27.28 -7.12
CA ARG A 274 10.94 27.37 -5.67
C ARG A 274 9.68 27.17 -4.83
N LYS A 275 8.54 27.71 -5.24
CA LYS A 275 7.27 27.54 -4.51
C LYS A 275 6.73 26.11 -4.57
N LYS A 276 6.89 25.45 -5.71
CA LYS A 276 6.47 24.06 -5.98
C LYS A 276 7.41 23.02 -5.34
N HIS A 277 8.66 23.38 -5.10
CA HIS A 277 9.69 22.47 -4.57
C HIS A 277 10.12 22.79 -3.13
N GLY A 278 9.86 23.99 -2.64
CA GLY A 278 10.00 24.38 -1.23
C GLY A 278 8.87 23.87 -0.33
N ASN A 279 7.85 23.23 -0.89
CA ASN A 279 6.82 22.45 -0.22
C ASN A 279 6.14 21.50 -1.23
N ASN A 280 6.22 20.18 -0.98
CA ASN A 280 5.52 19.08 -1.64
C ASN A 280 5.85 18.77 -3.13
N SER A 281 6.52 17.64 -3.31
CA SER A 281 6.98 17.01 -4.55
C SER A 281 5.86 16.46 -5.45
N ASN A 282 5.72 17.00 -6.66
CA ASN A 282 5.19 16.30 -7.85
C ASN A 282 5.68 16.99 -9.15
N LEU A 283 6.58 16.34 -9.89
CA LEU A 283 7.10 16.85 -11.19
C LEU A 283 6.68 15.97 -12.36
N GLY A 284 6.08 16.64 -13.35
CA GLY A 284 5.82 16.11 -14.68
C GLY A 284 7.07 16.10 -15.55
N LYS A 285 7.15 15.06 -16.39
CA LYS A 285 8.27 14.73 -17.29
C LYS A 285 8.36 15.68 -18.50
N PRO A 286 9.56 16.05 -18.97
CA PRO A 286 9.76 16.53 -20.33
C PRO A 286 9.97 15.36 -21.32
N LYS A 287 9.37 15.48 -22.53
CA LYS A 287 9.70 14.72 -23.75
C LYS A 287 11.11 15.17 -24.22
N LYS A 288 12.04 14.38 -24.79
CA LYS A 288 12.02 13.15 -25.61
C LYS A 288 13.44 12.56 -25.66
N SER A 289 13.58 11.25 -25.42
CA SER A 289 14.32 10.31 -26.26
C SER A 289 13.75 8.91 -26.00
N LYS A 290 13.45 8.15 -27.05
CA LYS A 290 12.77 6.85 -26.98
C LYS A 290 13.75 5.76 -26.53
N THR A 291 13.74 5.35 -25.25
CA THR A 291 14.18 3.99 -24.77
C THR A 291 13.96 3.66 -23.28
N TYR A 292 13.13 4.41 -22.52
CA TYR A 292 13.09 4.29 -21.04
C TYR A 292 11.87 3.57 -20.42
N LEU A 293 11.15 2.68 -21.12
CA LEU A 293 9.81 2.25 -20.65
C LEU A 293 9.53 0.76 -20.40
N ASP A 294 10.49 -0.17 -20.52
CA ASP A 294 10.18 -1.62 -20.42
C ASP A 294 10.90 -2.37 -19.28
N VAL A 295 10.99 -1.79 -18.07
CA VAL A 295 11.60 -2.49 -16.92
C VAL A 295 10.59 -2.74 -15.80
N ASP A 296 10.53 -3.99 -15.36
CA ASP A 296 9.87 -4.42 -14.13
C ASP A 296 10.69 -3.93 -12.92
N ARG A 297 10.33 -2.74 -12.44
CA ARG A 297 11.03 -2.05 -11.34
C ARG A 297 10.89 -2.83 -10.02
N ASP A 298 9.77 -3.48 -9.77
CA ASP A 298 9.49 -4.20 -8.53
C ASP A 298 10.39 -5.44 -8.45
N ALA A 299 10.52 -6.19 -9.55
CA ALA A 299 11.47 -7.31 -9.62
C ALA A 299 12.92 -6.84 -9.43
N ALA A 300 13.26 -5.67 -9.98
CA ALA A 300 14.59 -5.07 -9.84
C ALA A 300 14.89 -4.64 -8.39
N LEU A 301 13.95 -3.99 -7.70
CA LEU A 301 14.09 -3.60 -6.30
C LEU A 301 14.10 -4.82 -5.38
N LYS A 302 13.25 -5.82 -5.62
CA LYS A 302 13.28 -7.10 -4.91
C LYS A 302 14.65 -7.76 -4.99
N LYS A 303 15.23 -7.82 -6.19
CA LYS A 303 16.59 -8.34 -6.40
C LYS A 303 17.64 -7.49 -5.68
N LEU A 304 17.55 -6.17 -5.78
CA LEU A 304 18.51 -5.27 -5.15
C LEU A 304 18.49 -5.40 -3.61
N PHE A 305 17.32 -5.50 -3.01
CA PHE A 305 17.17 -5.55 -1.56
C PHE A 305 17.57 -6.90 -0.96
N THR A 306 17.79 -7.96 -1.77
CA THR A 306 18.43 -9.19 -1.25
C THR A 306 19.85 -8.93 -0.74
N TYR A 307 20.52 -7.87 -1.20
CA TYR A 307 21.86 -7.52 -0.69
C TYR A 307 21.82 -6.86 0.69
N ILE A 308 20.66 -6.42 1.18
CA ILE A 308 20.52 -5.80 2.50
C ILE A 308 20.51 -6.86 3.61
N ASP A 309 19.93 -8.04 3.34
CA ASP A 309 19.81 -9.15 4.31
C ASP A 309 21.15 -9.84 4.64
N LEU A 310 22.23 -9.51 3.92
CA LEU A 310 23.58 -10.06 4.15
C LEU A 310 24.19 -9.63 5.50
N CYS A 311 23.65 -8.59 6.14
CA CYS A 311 24.00 -8.21 7.50
C CYS A 311 22.73 -8.15 8.36
N LYS A 312 22.61 -9.09 9.30
CA LYS A 312 21.66 -9.11 10.43
C LYS A 312 21.91 -7.95 11.39
N ASP A 313 21.88 -6.72 10.89
CA ASP A 313 22.14 -5.52 11.66
C ASP A 313 20.85 -4.70 11.83
N GLU A 314 19.84 -5.36 12.39
CA GLU A 314 18.98 -4.65 13.34
C GLU A 314 19.67 -4.71 14.70
N THR A 315 20.73 -3.93 14.86
CA THR A 315 21.12 -3.50 16.20
C THR A 315 19.89 -2.85 16.81
N LYS A 316 19.28 -3.54 17.79
CA LYS A 316 18.21 -3.01 18.65
C LYS A 316 18.77 -1.81 19.41
N VAL A 317 18.88 -0.67 18.74
CA VAL A 317 19.09 0.60 19.41
C VAL A 317 17.82 0.82 20.21
N ILE A 318 17.91 0.61 21.52
CA ILE A 318 16.92 1.10 22.47
C ILE A 318 17.02 2.62 22.37
N LYS A 319 16.29 3.20 21.42
CA LYS A 319 16.20 4.64 21.31
C LYS A 319 15.54 5.12 22.61
N THR A 320 16.29 5.84 23.43
CA THR A 320 15.78 6.57 24.59
C THR A 320 14.99 7.77 24.07
N HIS A 321 13.78 7.52 23.60
CA HIS A 321 12.87 8.59 23.20
C HIS A 321 12.41 9.37 24.43
N ARG A 322 12.46 10.70 24.34
CA ARG A 322 11.67 11.58 25.21
C ARG A 322 10.24 11.58 24.67
N THR A 323 9.48 10.54 24.96
CA THR A 323 8.04 10.55 24.70
C THR A 323 7.41 11.57 25.63
N SER A 324 6.72 12.57 25.08
CA SER A 324 5.87 13.43 25.90
C SER A 324 4.65 12.61 26.32
N ILE A 325 4.49 12.36 27.62
CA ILE A 325 3.32 11.69 28.16
C ILE A 325 2.11 12.59 27.94
N GLU A 326 1.13 12.13 27.16
CA GLU A 326 -0.15 12.80 27.03
C GLU A 326 -0.99 12.52 28.28
N LYS A 327 -1.52 13.56 28.92
CA LYS A 327 -2.31 13.43 30.14
C LYS A 327 -3.80 13.61 29.86
N ILE A 328 -4.58 12.59 30.18
CA ILE A 328 -6.02 12.54 29.99
C ILE A 328 -6.69 12.57 31.36
N ASN A 329 -7.40 13.66 31.65
CA ASN A 329 -8.19 13.80 32.88
C ASN A 329 -9.68 13.73 32.51
N ILE A 330 -10.40 12.77 33.09
CA ILE A 330 -11.84 12.58 32.86
C ILE A 330 -12.53 12.37 34.20
N ASN A 331 -13.62 13.09 34.41
CA ASN A 331 -14.51 12.85 35.54
C ASN A 331 -15.43 11.67 35.23
N LYS A 332 -15.51 10.68 36.14
CA LYS A 332 -16.38 9.50 35.98
C LYS A 332 -17.84 9.90 35.71
N ASN A 333 -18.31 11.00 36.31
CA ASN A 333 -19.70 11.48 36.24
C ASN A 333 -19.95 12.46 35.08
N LYS A 334 -18.98 12.68 34.20
CA LYS A 334 -19.17 13.49 32.99
C LYS A 334 -20.35 12.94 32.19
N THR A 335 -21.20 13.82 31.66
CA THR A 335 -22.23 13.44 30.69
C THR A 335 -21.55 12.93 29.43
N GLY A 336 -21.85 11.71 29.02
CA GLY A 336 -21.31 11.13 27.81
C GLY A 336 -22.31 11.11 26.66
N MET A 337 -21.84 10.60 25.53
CA MET A 337 -22.61 10.39 24.30
C MET A 337 -22.97 8.91 24.20
N GLU A 338 -24.25 8.58 24.05
CA GLU A 338 -24.65 7.20 23.77
C GLU A 338 -24.01 6.71 22.48
N VAL A 339 -23.46 5.50 22.50
CA VAL A 339 -22.86 4.87 21.32
C VAL A 339 -23.64 3.63 20.96
N ASN A 340 -24.09 3.59 19.70
CA ASN A 340 -24.55 2.35 19.10
C ASN A 340 -23.32 1.51 18.73
N HIS A 341 -23.27 0.27 19.17
CA HIS A 341 -22.19 -0.68 18.87
C HIS A 341 -22.31 -1.20 17.43
N TYR A 342 -22.35 -0.31 16.45
CA TYR A 342 -22.63 -0.61 15.04
C TYR A 342 -21.60 -1.58 14.42
N TRP A 343 -20.38 -1.64 14.96
CA TRP A 343 -19.36 -2.63 14.60
C TRP A 343 -19.74 -4.07 14.98
N LYS A 344 -20.73 -4.28 15.85
CA LYS A 344 -21.29 -5.59 16.17
C LYS A 344 -22.51 -5.93 15.31
N ASN A 345 -22.97 -5.02 14.46
CA ASN A 345 -24.18 -5.28 13.70
C ASN A 345 -23.94 -6.33 12.61
N LEU A 346 -22.80 -6.29 11.92
CA LEU A 346 -22.57 -7.15 10.77
C LEU A 346 -21.20 -7.82 10.83
N ILE A 347 -21.16 -9.12 10.56
CA ILE A 347 -19.96 -9.87 10.21
C ILE A 347 -20.21 -10.60 8.88
N THR A 348 -19.17 -11.12 8.23
CA THR A 348 -19.34 -11.77 6.93
C THR A 348 -18.50 -13.04 6.78
N PHE A 349 -18.82 -13.84 5.76
CA PHE A 349 -18.04 -14.98 5.28
C PHE A 349 -18.22 -15.17 3.79
N GLY A 350 -17.45 -16.09 3.18
CA GLY A 350 -17.42 -16.32 1.74
C GLY A 350 -18.78 -16.65 1.14
N ARG A 351 -19.14 -17.92 1.07
CA ARG A 351 -20.37 -18.36 0.40
C ARG A 351 -21.22 -19.28 1.26
N ALA A 352 -22.53 -19.28 1.03
CA ALA A 352 -23.52 -20.04 1.79
C ALA A 352 -23.14 -21.51 2.07
N ARG A 353 -22.57 -22.22 1.08
CA ARG A 353 -22.16 -23.62 1.20
C ARG A 353 -21.15 -23.89 2.30
N GLU A 354 -20.20 -22.97 2.51
CA GLU A 354 -19.17 -23.07 3.55
C GLU A 354 -19.82 -23.17 4.94
N GLY A 355 -20.98 -22.52 5.09
CA GLY A 355 -21.76 -22.47 6.33
C GLY A 355 -22.31 -23.81 6.83
N LEU A 356 -22.30 -24.84 5.99
CA LEU A 356 -22.73 -26.21 6.34
C LEU A 356 -21.58 -27.05 6.92
N GLY A 357 -20.33 -26.55 6.87
CA GLY A 357 -19.15 -27.26 7.35
C GLY A 357 -19.02 -27.23 8.88
N ALA A 358 -18.78 -28.38 9.51
CA ALA A 358 -18.67 -28.46 10.97
C ALA A 358 -17.55 -27.59 11.56
N SER A 359 -16.36 -27.57 10.92
CA SER A 359 -15.25 -26.73 11.37
C SER A 359 -15.60 -25.24 11.29
N TRP A 360 -16.26 -24.83 10.21
CA TRP A 360 -16.75 -23.46 10.03
C TRP A 360 -17.78 -23.09 11.11
N GLN A 361 -18.77 -23.95 11.36
CA GLN A 361 -19.81 -23.70 12.37
C GLN A 361 -19.24 -23.62 13.79
N ASN A 362 -18.19 -24.40 14.09
CA ASN A 362 -17.50 -24.33 15.38
C ASN A 362 -16.79 -22.99 15.57
N GLN A 363 -16.11 -22.48 14.52
CA GLN A 363 -15.49 -21.15 14.57
C GLN A 363 -16.55 -20.04 14.71
N LEU A 364 -17.69 -20.15 14.02
CA LEU A 364 -18.77 -19.15 14.14
C LEU A 364 -19.41 -19.16 15.53
N LYS A 365 -19.65 -20.34 16.12
CA LYS A 365 -20.14 -20.45 17.51
C LYS A 365 -19.21 -19.74 18.50
N GLU A 366 -17.92 -19.88 18.30
CA GLU A 366 -16.91 -19.29 19.17
C GLU A 366 -16.89 -17.76 19.08
N ILE A 367 -16.84 -17.18 17.88
CA ILE A 367 -16.88 -15.72 17.72
C ILE A 367 -18.21 -15.13 18.20
N GLN A 368 -19.33 -15.83 17.99
CA GLN A 368 -20.63 -15.37 18.45
C GLN A 368 -20.75 -15.37 19.98
N ARG A 369 -20.14 -16.36 20.66
CA ARG A 369 -20.10 -16.41 22.13
C ARG A 369 -19.26 -15.28 22.74
N GLU A 370 -18.14 -14.91 22.10
CA GLU A 370 -17.16 -13.99 22.68
C GLU A 370 -17.38 -12.52 22.30
N ILE A 371 -17.95 -12.27 21.11
CA ILE A 371 -18.13 -10.94 20.54
C ILE A 371 -19.62 -10.61 20.43
N GLY A 372 -20.40 -11.52 19.83
CA GLY A 372 -21.85 -11.42 19.67
C GLY A 372 -22.25 -10.42 18.60
N PHE A 373 -22.33 -10.86 17.36
CA PHE A 373 -22.84 -10.08 16.23
C PHE A 373 -24.36 -10.25 16.07
N ASN A 374 -25.01 -9.29 15.41
CA ASN A 374 -26.46 -9.32 15.16
C ASN A 374 -26.80 -9.99 13.81
N TYR A 375 -26.02 -9.69 12.77
CA TYR A 375 -26.24 -10.15 11.40
C TYR A 375 -24.98 -10.78 10.80
N ILE A 376 -25.18 -11.67 9.83
CA ILE A 376 -24.12 -12.25 9.01
C ILE A 376 -24.47 -12.20 7.52
N ARG A 377 -23.54 -11.68 6.69
CA ARG A 377 -23.66 -11.56 5.23
C ARG A 377 -22.71 -12.51 4.49
N PHE A 378 -23.13 -13.03 3.35
CA PHE A 378 -22.39 -14.00 2.54
C PHE A 378 -22.92 -14.07 1.10
N HIS A 379 -22.09 -14.55 0.19
CA HIS A 379 -22.45 -14.75 -1.21
C HIS A 379 -23.19 -16.06 -1.47
N GLY A 380 -23.78 -16.17 -2.66
CA GLY A 380 -24.06 -17.47 -3.28
C GLY A 380 -25.20 -18.26 -2.64
N ILE A 381 -26.19 -17.60 -2.05
CA ILE A 381 -27.39 -18.28 -1.54
C ILE A 381 -28.09 -19.07 -2.65
N PHE A 382 -28.07 -18.57 -3.89
CA PHE A 382 -28.69 -19.20 -5.07
C PHE A 382 -27.73 -19.98 -5.97
N ASN A 383 -26.48 -20.20 -5.55
CA ASN A 383 -25.55 -21.05 -6.31
C ASN A 383 -26.08 -22.48 -6.43
N ASP A 384 -25.75 -23.17 -7.52
CA ASP A 384 -26.25 -24.51 -7.83
C ASP A 384 -25.92 -25.56 -6.76
N GLU A 385 -24.84 -25.36 -6.01
CA GLU A 385 -24.46 -26.21 -4.88
C GLU A 385 -25.42 -26.16 -3.69
N MET A 386 -26.19 -25.08 -3.56
CA MET A 386 -27.29 -24.96 -2.60
C MET A 386 -28.52 -25.72 -3.11
N MET A 387 -28.49 -26.19 -4.36
CA MET A 387 -29.49 -27.04 -5.03
C MET A 387 -30.90 -26.43 -5.08
N ILE A 388 -31.01 -25.10 -5.01
CA ILE A 388 -32.32 -24.44 -4.86
C ILE A 388 -33.17 -24.60 -6.11
N TYR A 389 -32.66 -24.23 -7.28
CA TYR A 389 -33.45 -24.19 -8.50
C TYR A 389 -33.23 -25.45 -9.33
N ASN A 390 -34.27 -26.28 -9.49
CA ASN A 390 -34.21 -27.53 -10.26
C ASN A 390 -35.30 -27.56 -11.33
N ILE A 391 -35.09 -28.36 -12.37
CA ILE A 391 -36.09 -28.67 -13.39
C ILE A 391 -36.36 -30.17 -13.38
N SER A 392 -37.61 -30.56 -13.14
CA SER A 392 -38.04 -31.96 -13.14
C SER A 392 -37.92 -32.57 -14.56
N PRO A 393 -37.93 -33.91 -14.70
CA PRO A 393 -37.97 -34.57 -16.02
C PRO A 393 -39.15 -34.13 -16.91
N GLU A 394 -40.25 -33.68 -16.31
CA GLU A 394 -41.44 -33.15 -16.98
C GLU A 394 -41.32 -31.65 -17.35
N GLY A 395 -40.21 -31.00 -17.01
CA GLY A 395 -39.93 -29.59 -17.31
C GLY A 395 -40.51 -28.60 -16.28
N MET A 396 -40.91 -29.07 -15.11
CA MET A 396 -41.46 -28.21 -14.04
C MET A 396 -40.36 -27.69 -13.13
N VAL A 397 -40.48 -26.45 -12.68
CA VAL A 397 -39.54 -25.85 -11.71
C VAL A 397 -39.82 -26.43 -10.33
N GLU A 398 -38.78 -26.93 -9.67
CA GLU A 398 -38.84 -27.49 -8.31
C GLU A 398 -37.80 -26.79 -7.42
N TYR A 399 -38.29 -26.19 -6.33
CA TYR A 399 -37.42 -25.53 -5.35
C TYR A 399 -37.04 -26.48 -4.21
N ASN A 400 -35.75 -26.60 -3.92
CA ASN A 400 -35.25 -27.39 -2.79
C ASN A 400 -34.56 -26.48 -1.76
N TRP A 401 -35.17 -26.36 -0.59
CA TRP A 401 -34.73 -25.47 0.48
C TRP A 401 -33.86 -26.14 1.54
N THR A 402 -33.51 -27.42 1.38
CA THR A 402 -32.86 -28.23 2.44
C THR A 402 -31.61 -27.55 3.01
N TYR A 403 -30.68 -27.11 2.15
CA TYR A 403 -29.43 -26.50 2.61
C TYR A 403 -29.58 -25.05 3.07
N VAL A 404 -30.58 -24.33 2.55
CA VAL A 404 -30.96 -23.02 3.07
C VAL A 404 -31.46 -23.15 4.51
N ASP A 405 -32.35 -24.12 4.73
CA ASP A 405 -32.94 -24.40 6.04
C ASP A 405 -31.87 -24.83 7.05
N GLU A 406 -30.97 -25.75 6.67
CA GLU A 406 -29.86 -26.17 7.53
C GLU A 406 -28.95 -25.00 7.93
N LEU A 407 -28.63 -24.12 6.98
CA LEU A 407 -27.80 -22.94 7.25
C LEU A 407 -28.54 -21.95 8.15
N PHE A 408 -29.76 -21.56 7.80
CA PHE A 408 -30.50 -20.51 8.50
C PHE A 408 -30.94 -20.96 9.89
N ASP A 409 -31.39 -22.21 10.04
CA ASP A 409 -31.66 -22.79 11.36
C ASP A 409 -30.41 -22.72 12.26
N PHE A 410 -29.23 -23.05 11.70
CA PHE A 410 -27.98 -22.95 12.45
C PHE A 410 -27.68 -21.51 12.87
N LEU A 411 -27.72 -20.55 11.92
CA LEU A 411 -27.47 -19.14 12.21
C LEU A 411 -28.39 -18.61 13.31
N LEU A 412 -29.70 -18.84 13.17
CA LEU A 412 -30.69 -18.41 14.15
C LEU A 412 -30.51 -19.10 15.50
N SER A 413 -30.10 -20.38 15.53
CA SER A 413 -29.85 -21.12 16.77
C SER A 413 -28.75 -20.52 17.65
N ILE A 414 -27.84 -19.72 17.05
CA ILE A 414 -26.78 -19.00 17.76
C ILE A 414 -27.05 -17.49 17.85
N GLY A 415 -28.26 -17.06 17.49
CA GLY A 415 -28.70 -15.66 17.58
C GLY A 415 -28.15 -14.76 16.48
N LEU A 416 -27.73 -15.33 15.34
CA LEU A 416 -27.35 -14.56 14.15
C LEU A 416 -28.49 -14.55 13.15
N LYS A 417 -28.77 -13.37 12.61
CA LYS A 417 -29.76 -13.18 11.55
C LYS A 417 -29.07 -13.08 10.19
N PRO A 418 -29.66 -13.65 9.13
CA PRO A 418 -29.07 -13.52 7.81
C PRO A 418 -29.27 -12.08 7.28
N PHE A 419 -28.17 -11.52 6.79
CA PHE A 419 -28.17 -10.38 5.88
C PHE A 419 -27.98 -10.98 4.49
N VAL A 420 -29.09 -11.21 3.79
CA VAL A 420 -29.15 -12.06 2.61
C VAL A 420 -28.71 -11.27 1.38
N GLU A 421 -27.58 -11.64 0.80
CA GLU A 421 -27.25 -11.23 -0.57
C GLU A 421 -27.97 -12.14 -1.57
N LEU A 422 -28.80 -11.55 -2.43
CA LEU A 422 -29.55 -12.25 -3.45
C LEU A 422 -28.67 -12.47 -4.68
N GLY A 423 -27.94 -13.59 -4.69
CA GLY A 423 -27.08 -14.02 -5.79
C GLY A 423 -26.44 -15.40 -5.52
N PHE A 424 -25.63 -15.93 -6.41
CA PHE A 424 -25.48 -15.49 -7.81
C PHE A 424 -26.54 -16.17 -8.69
N MET A 425 -26.37 -16.20 -10.01
CA MET A 425 -27.40 -16.70 -10.92
C MET A 425 -27.38 -18.25 -10.98
N PRO A 426 -28.51 -18.95 -10.75
CA PRO A 426 -28.58 -20.39 -10.99
C PRO A 426 -28.31 -20.76 -12.45
N SER A 427 -27.66 -21.91 -12.70
CA SER A 427 -27.32 -22.35 -14.06
C SER A 427 -28.53 -22.51 -14.98
N GLU A 428 -29.70 -22.81 -14.41
CA GLU A 428 -30.95 -22.94 -15.18
C GLU A 428 -31.57 -21.58 -15.55
N LEU A 429 -31.13 -20.47 -14.93
CA LEU A 429 -31.64 -19.12 -15.16
C LEU A 429 -30.65 -18.22 -15.92
N LYS A 430 -29.36 -18.59 -15.97
CA LYS A 430 -28.33 -17.78 -16.61
C LYS A 430 -28.63 -17.46 -18.08
N ARG A 431 -28.21 -16.28 -18.51
CA ARG A 431 -28.24 -15.85 -19.92
C ARG A 431 -26.97 -16.24 -20.68
N SER A 432 -25.85 -16.30 -19.96
CA SER A 432 -24.53 -16.57 -20.53
C SER A 432 -23.62 -17.23 -19.49
N ASP A 433 -22.47 -17.76 -19.92
CA ASP A 433 -21.65 -18.69 -19.14
C ASP A 433 -20.54 -18.01 -18.32
N GLU A 434 -20.50 -16.68 -18.23
CA GLU A 434 -19.51 -15.99 -17.41
C GLU A 434 -19.70 -16.35 -15.93
N THR A 435 -18.60 -16.68 -15.28
CA THR A 435 -18.55 -17.05 -13.86
C THR A 435 -17.43 -16.31 -13.14
N ILE A 436 -17.52 -16.29 -11.81
CA ILE A 436 -16.51 -15.72 -10.92
C ILE A 436 -16.11 -16.74 -9.85
N PHE A 437 -14.90 -16.57 -9.31
CA PHE A 437 -14.30 -17.40 -8.26
C PHE A 437 -14.05 -18.86 -8.63
N TRP A 438 -13.32 -19.57 -7.76
CA TRP A 438 -12.98 -20.98 -7.96
C TRP A 438 -14.22 -21.89 -8.04
N TRP A 439 -15.31 -21.50 -7.39
CA TRP A 439 -16.58 -22.23 -7.36
C TRP A 439 -17.56 -21.85 -8.48
N GLU A 440 -17.13 -21.03 -9.43
CA GLU A 440 -17.83 -20.77 -10.69
C GLU A 440 -19.25 -20.18 -10.53
N GLY A 441 -19.41 -19.18 -9.67
CA GLY A 441 -20.67 -18.44 -9.52
C GLY A 441 -21.06 -17.72 -10.80
N ASN A 442 -22.24 -17.99 -11.37
CA ASN A 442 -22.62 -17.35 -12.62
C ASN A 442 -23.02 -15.87 -12.43
N ILE A 443 -22.37 -14.98 -13.17
CA ILE A 443 -22.53 -13.53 -13.03
C ILE A 443 -23.45 -12.90 -14.09
N SER A 444 -24.10 -13.73 -14.92
CA SER A 444 -24.94 -13.21 -16.00
C SER A 444 -26.30 -12.75 -15.48
N PRO A 445 -26.92 -11.75 -16.14
CA PRO A 445 -28.33 -11.45 -15.89
C PRO A 445 -29.21 -12.67 -16.21
N PRO A 446 -30.43 -12.76 -15.65
CA PRO A 446 -31.31 -13.89 -15.95
C PRO A 446 -31.74 -13.85 -17.43
N LYS A 447 -31.90 -15.02 -18.06
CA LYS A 447 -32.46 -15.15 -19.41
C LYS A 447 -33.92 -14.71 -19.50
N ASP A 448 -34.66 -14.83 -18.39
CA ASP A 448 -36.01 -14.32 -18.20
C ASP A 448 -36.16 -13.77 -16.78
N ILE A 449 -36.37 -12.46 -16.67
CA ILE A 449 -36.54 -11.77 -15.38
C ILE A 449 -37.73 -12.32 -14.58
N LYS A 450 -38.76 -12.87 -15.23
CA LYS A 450 -39.93 -13.43 -14.54
C LYS A 450 -39.58 -14.71 -13.78
N GLN A 451 -38.66 -15.51 -14.31
CA GLN A 451 -38.21 -16.73 -13.64
C GLN A 451 -37.35 -16.38 -12.41
N TRP A 452 -36.51 -15.34 -12.55
CA TRP A 452 -35.76 -14.79 -11.41
C TRP A 452 -36.70 -14.26 -10.32
N THR A 453 -37.67 -13.40 -10.65
CA THR A 453 -38.61 -12.87 -9.65
C THR A 453 -39.45 -13.97 -9.02
N ALA A 454 -39.82 -15.02 -9.76
CA ALA A 454 -40.51 -16.18 -9.19
C ALA A 454 -39.64 -16.93 -8.17
N LEU A 455 -38.34 -17.14 -8.45
CA LEU A 455 -37.40 -17.71 -7.47
C LEU A 455 -37.30 -16.85 -6.21
N VAL A 456 -37.13 -15.53 -6.36
CA VAL A 456 -37.04 -14.60 -5.23
C VAL A 456 -38.33 -14.60 -4.41
N GLU A 457 -39.49 -14.59 -5.06
CA GLU A 457 -40.79 -14.66 -4.40
C GLU A 457 -40.93 -15.94 -3.58
N GLU A 458 -40.67 -17.10 -4.18
CA GLU A 458 -40.79 -18.40 -3.52
C GLU A 458 -39.77 -18.56 -2.38
N PHE A 459 -38.54 -18.05 -2.55
CA PHE A 459 -37.54 -18.02 -1.47
C PHE A 459 -38.03 -17.21 -0.27
N VAL A 460 -38.49 -15.97 -0.48
CA VAL A 460 -38.97 -15.12 0.62
C VAL A 460 -40.23 -15.71 1.26
N ARG A 461 -41.17 -16.25 0.49
CA ARG A 461 -42.35 -16.94 1.01
C ARG A 461 -41.97 -18.16 1.84
N HIS A 462 -40.99 -18.95 1.38
CA HIS A 462 -40.48 -20.09 2.13
C HIS A 462 -39.87 -19.65 3.47
N CYS A 463 -39.03 -18.62 3.49
CA CYS A 463 -38.49 -18.06 4.74
C CYS A 463 -39.60 -17.61 5.69
N ILE A 464 -40.63 -16.91 5.18
CA ILE A 464 -41.77 -16.47 6.01
C ILE A 464 -42.56 -17.66 6.56
N ASN A 465 -42.77 -18.70 5.74
CA ASN A 465 -43.50 -19.90 6.16
C ASN A 465 -42.75 -20.67 7.25
N ARG A 466 -41.42 -20.74 7.18
CA ARG A 466 -40.58 -21.48 8.14
C ARG A 466 -40.32 -20.70 9.42
N TYR A 467 -39.95 -19.42 9.32
CA TYR A 467 -39.46 -18.62 10.45
C TYR A 467 -40.47 -17.61 10.99
N GLY A 468 -41.57 -17.37 10.25
CA GLY A 468 -42.59 -16.37 10.58
C GLY A 468 -42.21 -14.98 10.07
N ILE A 469 -43.24 -14.21 9.70
CA ILE A 469 -43.06 -12.89 9.08
C ILE A 469 -42.32 -11.90 9.99
N GLU A 470 -42.58 -11.92 11.29
CA GLU A 470 -41.95 -10.96 12.23
C GLU A 470 -40.44 -11.19 12.35
N GLU A 471 -39.97 -12.43 12.23
CA GLU A 471 -38.54 -12.72 12.17
C GLU A 471 -37.96 -12.25 10.83
N VAL A 472 -38.60 -12.60 9.71
CA VAL A 472 -38.08 -12.25 8.36
C VAL A 472 -38.10 -10.73 8.10
N LYS A 473 -39.04 -9.97 8.68
CA LYS A 473 -39.04 -8.49 8.65
C LYS A 473 -37.79 -7.87 9.27
N SER A 474 -37.13 -8.59 10.17
CA SER A 474 -35.88 -8.11 10.78
C SER A 474 -34.63 -8.40 9.95
N TRP A 475 -34.75 -9.17 8.85
CA TRP A 475 -33.63 -9.50 7.98
C TRP A 475 -33.42 -8.41 6.91
N TYR A 476 -32.29 -8.50 6.23
CA TYR A 476 -31.94 -7.61 5.12
C TYR A 476 -31.85 -8.43 3.83
N PHE A 477 -32.34 -7.85 2.72
CA PHE A 477 -32.24 -8.42 1.38
C PHE A 477 -31.45 -7.47 0.47
N GLU A 478 -30.16 -7.72 0.33
CA GLU A 478 -29.23 -7.00 -0.54
C GLU A 478 -29.29 -7.60 -1.95
N VAL A 479 -29.42 -6.75 -2.96
CA VAL A 479 -29.51 -7.20 -4.35
C VAL A 479 -28.12 -7.21 -4.99
N TRP A 480 -27.60 -8.42 -5.21
CA TRP A 480 -26.35 -8.70 -5.92
C TRP A 480 -25.08 -8.21 -5.19
N ASN A 481 -23.93 -8.33 -5.86
CA ASN A 481 -22.61 -7.96 -5.38
C ASN A 481 -21.79 -7.27 -6.48
N GLU A 482 -21.20 -6.11 -6.18
CA GLU A 482 -20.28 -5.34 -7.04
C GLU A 482 -20.66 -5.25 -8.53
N PRO A 483 -21.91 -4.90 -8.89
CA PRO A 483 -22.39 -4.88 -10.27
C PRO A 483 -21.66 -3.88 -11.18
N GLU A 484 -20.89 -2.95 -10.62
CA GLU A 484 -20.09 -1.98 -11.35
C GLU A 484 -18.88 -2.60 -12.05
N TYR A 485 -18.37 -3.74 -11.56
CA TYR A 485 -17.29 -4.48 -12.22
C TYR A 485 -17.88 -5.37 -13.30
N THR A 486 -18.24 -4.74 -14.42
CA THR A 486 -18.85 -5.41 -15.57
C THR A 486 -17.95 -6.53 -16.10
N TYR A 487 -18.55 -7.69 -16.38
CA TYR A 487 -17.89 -8.95 -16.77
C TYR A 487 -16.97 -9.59 -15.71
N ILE A 488 -16.93 -9.04 -14.48
CA ILE A 488 -16.26 -9.68 -13.33
C ILE A 488 -17.31 -10.14 -12.31
N PHE A 489 -18.24 -9.25 -11.94
CA PHE A 489 -19.32 -9.56 -10.99
C PHE A 489 -20.71 -9.41 -11.60
N TRP A 490 -20.84 -8.74 -12.75
CA TRP A 490 -22.10 -8.63 -13.49
C TRP A 490 -21.86 -8.57 -15.00
N ALA A 491 -22.36 -9.53 -15.78
CA ALA A 491 -22.17 -9.55 -17.23
C ALA A 491 -23.19 -8.71 -18.01
N GLY A 492 -24.09 -8.00 -17.32
CA GLY A 492 -25.01 -7.04 -17.93
C GLY A 492 -24.46 -5.60 -17.93
N SER A 493 -25.18 -4.70 -18.59
CA SER A 493 -24.93 -3.26 -18.46
C SER A 493 -25.37 -2.71 -17.10
N LYS A 494 -24.90 -1.51 -16.76
CA LYS A 494 -25.33 -0.74 -15.58
C LYS A 494 -26.85 -0.55 -15.58
N GLU A 495 -27.43 -0.19 -16.72
CA GLU A 495 -28.87 0.03 -16.86
C GLU A 495 -29.67 -1.27 -16.70
N GLU A 496 -29.14 -2.41 -17.15
CA GLU A 496 -29.73 -3.72 -16.88
C GLU A 496 -29.70 -4.07 -15.39
N TYR A 497 -28.61 -3.75 -14.67
CA TYR A 497 -28.57 -3.93 -13.21
C TYR A 497 -29.64 -3.07 -12.51
N PHE A 498 -29.82 -1.82 -12.93
CA PHE A 498 -30.84 -0.93 -12.33
C PHE A 498 -32.26 -1.50 -12.51
N GLU A 499 -32.58 -2.04 -13.68
CA GLU A 499 -33.88 -2.67 -13.91
C GLU A 499 -34.00 -4.01 -13.16
N PHE A 500 -32.92 -4.80 -13.10
CA PHE A 500 -32.86 -6.02 -12.29
C PHE A 500 -33.09 -5.75 -10.79
N TYR A 501 -32.44 -4.71 -10.25
CA TYR A 501 -32.66 -4.22 -8.89
C TYR A 501 -34.15 -3.89 -8.68
N LYS A 502 -34.72 -3.06 -9.56
CA LYS A 502 -36.12 -2.65 -9.51
C LYS A 502 -37.08 -3.84 -9.45
N GLU A 503 -36.95 -4.78 -10.39
CA GLU A 503 -37.87 -5.93 -10.45
C GLU A 503 -37.71 -6.85 -9.23
N THR A 504 -36.49 -7.02 -8.73
CA THR A 504 -36.22 -7.80 -7.51
C THR A 504 -36.87 -7.18 -6.27
N VAL A 505 -36.64 -5.88 -6.02
CA VAL A 505 -37.15 -5.23 -4.81
C VAL A 505 -38.67 -5.03 -4.84
N LEU A 506 -39.26 -4.78 -6.01
CA LEU A 506 -40.72 -4.71 -6.15
C LEU A 506 -41.37 -6.06 -5.89
N THR A 507 -40.73 -7.15 -6.30
CA THR A 507 -41.20 -8.51 -6.00
C THR A 507 -41.24 -8.76 -4.50
N ILE A 508 -40.16 -8.46 -3.77
CA ILE A 508 -40.09 -8.63 -2.31
C ILE A 508 -41.15 -7.77 -1.62
N LYS A 509 -41.26 -6.49 -2.02
CA LYS A 509 -42.24 -5.55 -1.43
C LYS A 509 -43.69 -5.92 -1.74
N SER A 510 -43.96 -6.66 -2.82
CA SER A 510 -45.30 -7.20 -3.12
C SER A 510 -45.77 -8.26 -2.11
N ILE A 511 -44.83 -8.93 -1.42
CA ILE A 511 -45.13 -9.90 -0.36
C ILE A 511 -45.42 -9.14 0.95
N SER A 512 -44.58 -8.16 1.29
CA SER A 512 -44.77 -7.29 2.45
C SER A 512 -43.93 -6.00 2.31
N GLU A 513 -44.56 -4.85 2.51
CA GLU A 513 -43.90 -3.54 2.43
C GLU A 513 -42.83 -3.34 3.52
N GLU A 514 -42.94 -4.05 4.65
CA GLU A 514 -42.02 -3.94 5.79
C GLU A 514 -40.70 -4.71 5.61
N LEU A 515 -40.54 -5.55 4.58
CA LEU A 515 -39.29 -6.29 4.33
C LEU A 515 -38.20 -5.32 3.86
N LYS A 516 -37.02 -5.34 4.48
CA LYS A 516 -35.92 -4.42 4.15
C LYS A 516 -35.18 -4.84 2.88
N VAL A 517 -35.15 -3.98 1.88
CA VAL A 517 -34.45 -4.19 0.61
C VAL A 517 -33.45 -3.07 0.34
N GLY A 518 -32.31 -3.42 -0.27
CA GLY A 518 -31.25 -2.46 -0.49
C GLY A 518 -30.16 -2.95 -1.44
N GLY A 519 -29.22 -2.05 -1.69
CA GLY A 519 -28.13 -2.18 -2.65
C GLY A 519 -27.39 -0.84 -2.73
N PRO A 520 -26.59 -0.58 -3.77
CA PRO A 520 -26.23 -1.43 -4.90
C PRO A 520 -25.01 -2.35 -4.67
N ALA A 521 -24.47 -2.46 -3.46
CA ALA A 521 -23.30 -3.29 -3.13
C ALA A 521 -22.03 -2.96 -3.95
N ILE A 522 -21.75 -1.66 -4.16
CA ILE A 522 -20.60 -1.19 -4.97
C ILE A 522 -19.39 -0.80 -4.11
N THR A 523 -18.20 -0.76 -4.73
CA THR A 523 -16.92 -0.41 -4.11
C THR A 523 -16.61 1.09 -4.03
N HIS A 524 -15.77 1.47 -3.06
CA HIS A 524 -15.24 2.82 -2.84
C HIS A 524 -14.61 3.46 -4.08
N GLY A 525 -13.95 2.68 -4.93
CA GLY A 525 -13.32 3.20 -6.15
C GLY A 525 -14.34 3.86 -7.08
N THR A 526 -15.51 3.23 -7.21
CA THR A 526 -16.61 3.72 -8.05
C THR A 526 -17.39 4.84 -7.38
N ILE A 527 -17.55 4.79 -6.05
CA ILE A 527 -18.17 5.85 -5.24
C ILE A 527 -17.43 7.18 -5.39
N LEU A 528 -16.09 7.13 -5.37
CA LEU A 528 -15.24 8.33 -5.44
C LEU A 528 -14.88 8.74 -6.86
N GLY A 529 -14.74 7.78 -7.77
CA GLY A 529 -14.20 8.00 -9.12
C GLY A 529 -15.25 8.21 -10.21
N SER A 530 -16.55 8.02 -9.92
CA SER A 530 -17.60 8.03 -10.95
C SER A 530 -18.93 8.62 -10.46
N ARG A 531 -19.93 8.61 -11.35
CA ARG A 531 -21.33 8.98 -11.04
C ARG A 531 -22.23 7.77 -10.81
N TRP A 532 -21.68 6.56 -10.73
CA TRP A 532 -22.48 5.33 -10.68
C TRP A 532 -23.45 5.34 -9.49
N LEU A 533 -22.97 5.68 -8.28
CA LEU A 533 -23.81 5.81 -7.09
C LEU A 533 -24.89 6.88 -7.28
N ASP A 534 -24.51 8.07 -7.72
CA ASP A 534 -25.43 9.19 -7.95
C ASP A 534 -26.53 8.81 -8.94
N ASP A 535 -26.19 8.10 -10.02
CA ASP A 535 -27.12 7.63 -11.03
C ASP A 535 -28.10 6.58 -10.46
N PHE A 536 -27.62 5.66 -9.61
CA PHE A 536 -28.46 4.67 -8.93
C PHE A 536 -29.43 5.32 -7.94
N LEU A 537 -28.95 6.24 -7.12
CA LEU A 537 -29.77 6.99 -6.16
C LEU A 537 -30.85 7.82 -6.88
N LEU A 538 -30.48 8.52 -7.96
CA LEU A 538 -31.41 9.27 -8.80
C LEU A 538 -32.42 8.37 -9.50
N PHE A 539 -32.01 7.17 -9.93
CA PHE A 539 -32.90 6.19 -10.53
C PHE A 539 -33.97 5.74 -9.53
N CYS A 540 -33.57 5.41 -8.30
CA CYS A 540 -34.50 5.02 -7.24
C CYS A 540 -35.45 6.15 -6.85
N GLU A 541 -34.91 7.35 -6.57
CA GLU A 541 -35.70 8.52 -6.17
C GLU A 541 -36.71 8.92 -7.27
N ARG A 542 -36.29 9.03 -8.53
CA ARG A 542 -37.17 9.51 -9.62
C ARG A 542 -38.27 8.52 -10.00
N LYS A 543 -38.01 7.22 -9.85
CA LYS A 543 -38.96 6.16 -10.17
C LYS A 543 -39.74 5.65 -8.95
N ASN A 544 -39.51 6.22 -7.76
CA ASN A 544 -40.06 5.77 -6.48
C ASN A 544 -39.82 4.27 -6.23
N ILE A 545 -38.59 3.81 -6.48
CA ILE A 545 -38.20 2.42 -6.25
C ILE A 545 -37.80 2.28 -4.78
N PRO A 546 -38.29 1.25 -4.06
CA PRO A 546 -37.94 1.00 -2.67
C PRO A 546 -36.42 0.85 -2.47
N LEU A 547 -35.92 1.54 -1.43
CA LEU A 547 -34.53 1.54 -1.01
C LEU A 547 -34.50 1.82 0.49
N ASP A 548 -34.60 0.78 1.31
CA ASP A 548 -34.64 0.92 2.77
C ASP A 548 -33.24 1.09 3.37
N PHE A 549 -32.22 0.54 2.69
CA PHE A 549 -30.83 0.66 3.07
C PHE A 549 -29.90 0.76 1.86
N LEU A 550 -28.73 1.36 2.07
CA LEU A 550 -27.59 1.35 1.16
C LEU A 550 -26.57 0.33 1.60
N SER A 551 -25.98 -0.38 0.65
CA SER A 551 -24.88 -1.31 0.90
C SER A 551 -23.66 -1.04 0.02
N MET A 552 -22.48 -1.02 0.61
CA MET A 552 -21.22 -0.55 -0.02
C MET A 552 -20.02 -1.34 0.48
N HIS A 553 -18.95 -1.40 -0.31
CA HIS A 553 -17.67 -2.01 0.08
C HIS A 553 -16.55 -0.98 0.16
N ILE A 554 -15.67 -1.10 1.16
CA ILE A 554 -14.57 -0.16 1.37
C ILE A 554 -13.27 -0.90 1.67
N TYR A 555 -12.27 -0.71 0.81
CA TYR A 555 -10.91 -1.17 1.02
C TYR A 555 -9.93 0.00 0.77
N PRO A 556 -8.85 0.19 1.56
CA PRO A 556 -8.00 1.36 1.46
C PRO A 556 -7.00 1.31 0.29
N GLU A 557 -7.34 0.63 -0.80
CA GLU A 557 -6.47 0.42 -1.97
C GLU A 557 -7.23 0.52 -3.30
N TYR A 558 -6.49 0.71 -4.38
CA TYR A 558 -7.02 0.66 -5.75
C TYR A 558 -5.99 0.04 -6.70
N ILE A 559 -6.49 -0.45 -7.84
CA ILE A 559 -5.66 -0.94 -8.93
C ILE A 559 -5.41 0.21 -9.90
N PRO A 560 -4.14 0.57 -10.21
CA PRO A 560 -3.85 1.59 -11.21
C PRO A 560 -4.44 1.22 -12.57
N LYS A 561 -4.86 2.23 -13.33
CA LYS A 561 -5.55 2.03 -14.60
C LYS A 561 -4.73 1.20 -15.60
N ASP A 562 -3.43 1.47 -15.72
CA ASP A 562 -2.54 0.73 -16.64
C ASP A 562 -2.42 -0.76 -16.25
N ASP A 563 -2.36 -1.05 -14.95
CA ASP A 563 -2.33 -2.41 -14.40
C ASP A 563 -3.66 -3.15 -14.67
N MET A 564 -4.79 -2.46 -14.53
CA MET A 564 -6.12 -2.99 -14.82
C MET A 564 -6.33 -3.24 -16.33
N GLU A 565 -5.91 -2.31 -17.20
CA GLU A 565 -5.99 -2.48 -18.66
C GLU A 565 -5.17 -3.68 -19.13
N LYS A 566 -3.98 -3.88 -18.54
CA LYS A 566 -3.15 -5.06 -18.82
C LYS A 566 -3.84 -6.35 -18.37
N ALA A 567 -4.45 -6.35 -17.18
CA ALA A 567 -5.17 -7.51 -16.66
C ALA A 567 -6.37 -7.89 -17.55
N ILE A 568 -7.16 -6.91 -17.99
CA ILE A 568 -8.27 -7.11 -18.92
C ILE A 568 -7.75 -7.69 -20.24
N LEU A 569 -6.66 -7.16 -20.78
CA LEU A 569 -6.08 -7.66 -22.03
C LEU A 569 -5.59 -9.12 -21.89
N GLU A 570 -4.99 -9.50 -20.76
CA GLU A 570 -4.58 -10.89 -20.50
C GLU A 570 -5.81 -11.81 -20.43
N TYR A 571 -6.87 -11.38 -19.75
CA TYR A 571 -8.14 -12.10 -19.68
C TYR A 571 -8.80 -12.26 -21.06
N GLU A 572 -8.87 -11.20 -21.87
CA GLU A 572 -9.39 -11.25 -23.25
C GLU A 572 -8.58 -12.20 -24.16
N ASN A 573 -7.31 -12.42 -23.84
CA ASN A 573 -6.44 -13.39 -24.52
C ASN A 573 -6.54 -14.82 -23.94
N GLY A 574 -7.49 -15.09 -23.05
CA GLY A 574 -7.81 -16.41 -22.51
C GLY A 574 -7.11 -16.77 -21.20
N ALA A 575 -6.47 -15.81 -20.51
CA ALA A 575 -5.96 -16.04 -19.15
C ALA A 575 -7.12 -16.10 -18.13
N ASP A 576 -6.96 -16.91 -17.09
CA ASP A 576 -7.92 -16.97 -15.98
C ASP A 576 -7.83 -15.67 -15.15
N ILE A 577 -8.98 -15.02 -14.93
CA ILE A 577 -9.07 -13.79 -14.13
C ILE A 577 -8.53 -13.99 -12.70
N LEU A 578 -8.69 -15.20 -12.14
CA LEU A 578 -8.18 -15.58 -10.81
C LEU A 578 -6.65 -15.71 -10.78
N GLU A 579 -6.01 -15.89 -11.94
CA GLU A 579 -4.55 -15.88 -12.04
C GLU A 579 -3.98 -14.49 -12.34
N VAL A 580 -4.78 -13.62 -12.95
CA VAL A 580 -4.34 -12.29 -13.42
C VAL A 580 -4.57 -11.23 -12.34
N MET A 581 -5.77 -11.16 -11.76
CA MET A 581 -6.13 -10.12 -10.79
C MET A 581 -5.21 -10.08 -9.55
N PRO A 582 -4.76 -11.22 -8.97
CA PRO A 582 -3.83 -11.19 -7.85
C PRO A 582 -2.43 -10.67 -8.18
N LYS A 583 -2.04 -10.62 -9.47
CA LYS A 583 -0.73 -10.11 -9.92
C LYS A 583 -0.71 -8.59 -10.12
N THR A 584 -1.88 -7.95 -10.13
CA THR A 584 -1.96 -6.51 -10.33
C THR A 584 -1.51 -5.76 -9.08
N ARG A 585 -0.80 -4.66 -9.28
CA ARG A 585 -0.29 -3.83 -8.18
C ARG A 585 -1.44 -3.18 -7.40
N ARG A 586 -1.33 -3.13 -6.07
CA ARG A 586 -2.27 -2.44 -5.17
C ARG A 586 -1.66 -1.14 -4.67
N VAL A 587 -2.25 0.00 -5.02
CA VAL A 587 -1.83 1.31 -4.50
C VAL A 587 -2.77 1.70 -3.39
N TYR A 588 -2.21 2.10 -2.24
CA TYR A 588 -3.00 2.44 -1.06
C TYR A 588 -3.33 3.93 -1.03
N TYR A 589 -4.53 4.25 -0.56
CA TYR A 589 -4.92 5.61 -0.20
C TYR A 589 -4.26 6.05 1.11
N ASP A 590 -4.56 7.25 1.59
CA ASP A 590 -4.08 7.71 2.89
C ASP A 590 -4.81 7.04 4.07
N LYS A 591 -4.24 7.17 5.27
CA LYS A 591 -4.70 6.52 6.50
C LYS A 591 -6.13 6.86 6.96
N ASP A 592 -6.74 7.90 6.39
CA ASP A 592 -8.08 8.38 6.74
C ASP A 592 -9.07 8.16 5.59
N HIS A 593 -8.70 7.33 4.60
CA HIS A 593 -9.55 6.98 3.45
C HIS A 593 -10.89 6.38 3.88
N THR A 594 -10.86 5.30 4.68
CA THR A 594 -12.05 4.54 5.08
C THR A 594 -13.14 5.42 5.72
N PRO A 595 -12.87 6.19 6.80
CA PRO A 595 -13.87 7.04 7.42
C PRO A 595 -14.33 8.19 6.50
N ARG A 596 -13.47 8.70 5.62
CA ARG A 596 -13.81 9.77 4.66
C ARG A 596 -14.73 9.27 3.54
N THR A 597 -14.54 8.04 3.09
CA THR A 597 -15.42 7.38 2.12
C THR A 597 -16.84 7.23 2.69
N MET A 598 -16.97 6.88 3.97
CA MET A 598 -18.27 6.81 4.64
C MET A 598 -18.97 8.18 4.72
N ASP A 599 -18.23 9.24 5.05
CA ASP A 599 -18.78 10.61 5.01
C ASP A 599 -19.30 10.94 3.59
N THR A 600 -18.53 10.59 2.56
CA THR A 600 -18.91 10.85 1.16
C THR A 600 -20.19 10.10 0.75
N ILE A 601 -20.35 8.84 1.18
CA ILE A 601 -21.56 8.05 0.93
C ILE A 601 -22.78 8.74 1.56
N LYS A 602 -22.65 9.13 2.84
CA LYS A 602 -23.71 9.80 3.59
C LYS A 602 -24.09 11.14 2.97
N GLU A 603 -23.13 11.94 2.58
CA GLU A 603 -23.35 13.23 1.90
C GLU A 603 -24.08 13.06 0.57
N LYS A 604 -23.69 12.08 -0.25
CA LYS A 604 -24.38 11.78 -1.53
C LYS A 604 -25.82 11.33 -1.31
N ALA A 605 -26.04 10.44 -0.34
CA ALA A 605 -27.38 9.97 0.03
C ALA A 605 -28.26 11.12 0.51
N ASP A 606 -27.78 11.93 1.47
CA ASP A 606 -28.51 13.08 2.03
C ASP A 606 -28.82 14.17 0.98
N MET A 607 -28.01 14.30 -0.06
CA MET A 607 -28.22 15.27 -1.14
C MET A 607 -29.27 14.82 -2.16
N ILE A 608 -29.38 13.51 -2.42
CA ILE A 608 -30.18 12.97 -3.52
C ILE A 608 -31.51 12.37 -3.05
N LEU A 609 -31.51 11.65 -1.93
CA LEU A 609 -32.68 10.91 -1.45
C LEU A 609 -33.54 11.77 -0.52
N SER A 610 -34.86 11.70 -0.69
CA SER A 610 -35.79 12.37 0.22
C SER A 610 -35.92 11.64 1.57
N ASN A 611 -35.78 10.31 1.55
CA ASN A 611 -35.75 9.46 2.72
C ASN A 611 -34.30 9.09 3.06
N LYS A 612 -33.98 8.96 4.35
CA LYS A 612 -32.64 8.59 4.81
C LYS A 612 -32.56 7.08 5.05
N PRO A 613 -32.01 6.28 4.11
CA PRO A 613 -31.84 4.85 4.31
C PRO A 613 -30.78 4.56 5.37
N GLU A 614 -30.83 3.36 5.96
CA GLU A 614 -29.70 2.82 6.73
C GLU A 614 -28.47 2.68 5.80
N ILE A 615 -27.26 2.85 6.33
CA ILE A 615 -26.01 2.71 5.55
C ILE A 615 -25.21 1.54 6.12
N HIS A 616 -25.10 0.47 5.35
CA HIS A 616 -24.32 -0.72 5.70
C HIS A 616 -23.08 -0.78 4.84
N ILE A 617 -21.91 -0.85 5.48
CA ILE A 617 -20.71 -1.28 4.79
C ILE A 617 -20.72 -2.81 4.86
N THR A 618 -21.14 -3.46 3.78
CA THR A 618 -21.36 -4.91 3.72
C THR A 618 -20.07 -5.69 3.53
N GLU A 619 -18.99 -5.02 3.09
CA GLU A 619 -17.62 -5.53 3.14
C GLU A 619 -16.61 -4.43 3.45
N TRP A 620 -15.68 -4.71 4.35
CA TRP A 620 -14.45 -3.91 4.49
C TRP A 620 -13.30 -4.75 5.04
N ASN A 621 -12.08 -4.38 4.68
CA ASN A 621 -10.84 -4.91 5.25
C ASN A 621 -9.67 -3.94 4.96
N ALA A 622 -8.50 -4.17 5.56
CA ALA A 622 -7.26 -3.46 5.27
C ALA A 622 -6.72 -3.67 3.84
N SER A 623 -7.20 -4.69 3.12
CA SER A 623 -6.90 -4.96 1.70
C SER A 623 -7.97 -5.89 1.12
N SER A 624 -8.33 -5.72 -0.15
CA SER A 624 -9.24 -6.64 -0.87
C SER A 624 -8.47 -7.79 -1.55
N GLN A 625 -7.14 -7.80 -1.47
CA GLN A 625 -6.33 -8.86 -2.05
C GLN A 625 -6.27 -10.08 -1.13
N PHE A 626 -6.87 -11.18 -1.58
CA PHE A 626 -6.68 -12.49 -0.95
C PHE A 626 -5.20 -12.88 -1.01
N GLY A 627 -4.64 -13.33 0.11
CA GLY A 627 -3.22 -13.66 0.21
C GLY A 627 -2.33 -12.50 0.63
N ASN A 628 -2.88 -11.31 0.89
CA ASN A 628 -2.10 -10.19 1.38
C ASN A 628 -1.59 -10.47 2.80
N LEU A 629 -0.27 -10.60 2.93
CA LEU A 629 0.37 -11.04 4.16
C LEU A 629 0.13 -10.11 5.36
N ILE A 630 -0.30 -8.86 5.14
CA ILE A 630 -0.65 -7.94 6.23
C ILE A 630 -1.81 -8.46 7.08
N HIS A 631 -2.72 -9.28 6.52
CA HIS A 631 -3.96 -9.75 7.16
C HIS A 631 -3.71 -10.50 8.48
N ASP A 632 -2.55 -11.15 8.61
CA ASP A 632 -2.21 -11.93 9.80
C ASP A 632 -1.52 -11.11 10.91
N THR A 633 -1.23 -9.83 10.67
CA THR A 633 -0.38 -9.00 11.55
C THR A 633 -1.17 -8.22 12.60
N CYS A 634 -0.49 -7.73 13.65
CA CYS A 634 -1.09 -6.83 14.64
C CYS A 634 -1.54 -5.49 14.05
N TYR A 635 -0.98 -5.08 12.90
CA TYR A 635 -1.40 -3.84 12.25
C TYR A 635 -2.90 -3.84 11.96
N VAL A 636 -3.44 -4.96 11.46
CA VAL A 636 -4.87 -5.07 11.11
C VAL A 636 -5.76 -4.93 12.34
N ALA A 637 -5.32 -5.44 13.50
CA ALA A 637 -6.06 -5.23 14.74
C ALA A 637 -6.20 -3.74 15.09
N ILE A 638 -5.11 -2.98 14.96
CA ILE A 638 -5.12 -1.55 15.26
C ILE A 638 -5.83 -0.76 14.16
N TYR A 639 -5.71 -1.18 12.90
CA TYR A 639 -6.49 -0.65 11.78
C TYR A 639 -8.00 -0.79 12.04
N ILE A 640 -8.46 -1.96 12.50
CA ILE A 640 -9.86 -2.19 12.84
C ILE A 640 -10.30 -1.24 13.96
N ILE A 641 -9.53 -1.15 15.05
CA ILE A 641 -9.85 -0.27 16.19
C ILE A 641 -9.94 1.19 15.73
N LYS A 642 -8.90 1.73 15.08
CA LYS A 642 -8.87 3.13 14.63
C LYS A 642 -10.07 3.45 13.75
N ASN A 643 -10.26 2.70 12.67
CA ASN A 643 -11.29 3.01 11.68
C ASN A 643 -12.70 2.81 12.24
N THR A 644 -12.89 1.88 13.19
CA THR A 644 -14.16 1.75 13.91
C THR A 644 -14.42 2.98 14.78
N LEU A 645 -13.44 3.42 15.58
CA LEU A 645 -13.66 4.55 16.48
C LEU A 645 -13.84 5.88 15.73
N GLU A 646 -13.18 6.06 14.58
CA GLU A 646 -13.33 7.24 13.73
C GLU A 646 -14.63 7.22 12.88
N SER A 647 -15.33 6.09 12.82
CA SER A 647 -16.55 5.94 12.03
C SER A 647 -17.83 5.91 12.87
N ILE A 648 -17.73 6.16 14.18
CA ILE A 648 -18.88 6.33 15.08
C ILE A 648 -19.82 7.42 14.54
N GLY A 649 -21.09 7.06 14.31
CA GLY A 649 -22.13 7.97 13.82
C GLY A 649 -22.18 8.17 12.30
N LYS A 650 -21.35 7.44 11.54
CA LYS A 650 -21.29 7.54 10.07
C LYS A 650 -22.14 6.48 9.34
N VAL A 651 -22.18 5.27 9.88
CA VAL A 651 -22.80 4.09 9.28
C VAL A 651 -23.54 3.25 10.32
N ASP A 652 -24.47 2.41 9.87
CA ASP A 652 -25.31 1.55 10.71
C ASP A 652 -24.71 0.15 10.91
N SER A 653 -23.83 -0.31 10.01
CA SER A 653 -23.04 -1.52 10.22
C SER A 653 -21.71 -1.52 9.48
N LEU A 654 -20.79 -2.36 9.93
CA LEU A 654 -19.44 -2.49 9.40
C LEU A 654 -19.04 -3.97 9.28
N GLY A 655 -19.40 -4.60 8.16
CA GLY A 655 -19.23 -6.02 7.89
C GLY A 655 -17.79 -6.38 7.51
N TYR A 656 -16.98 -6.77 8.50
CA TYR A 656 -15.58 -7.15 8.23
C TYR A 656 -15.51 -8.42 7.38
N TRP A 657 -14.90 -8.29 6.21
CA TRP A 657 -14.66 -9.37 5.26
C TRP A 657 -13.33 -10.06 5.59
N THR A 658 -13.28 -11.19 6.32
CA THR A 658 -14.37 -12.06 6.83
C THR A 658 -14.05 -12.57 8.24
N PHE A 659 -14.93 -13.37 8.86
CA PHE A 659 -14.63 -13.97 10.16
C PHE A 659 -13.63 -15.14 10.12
N THR A 660 -13.49 -15.85 8.99
CA THR A 660 -12.69 -17.08 8.89
C THR A 660 -11.93 -17.21 7.56
N ASP A 661 -10.75 -17.83 7.61
CA ASP A 661 -9.99 -18.27 6.42
C ASP A 661 -10.51 -19.59 5.82
N ILE A 662 -11.54 -20.22 6.39
CA ILE A 662 -12.29 -21.28 5.68
C ILE A 662 -13.11 -20.57 4.60
N PHE A 663 -12.45 -20.35 3.46
CA PHE A 663 -12.86 -19.40 2.44
C PHE A 663 -12.38 -19.87 1.07
N GLU A 664 -13.29 -19.97 0.10
CA GLU A 664 -13.05 -20.69 -1.15
C GLU A 664 -13.19 -19.85 -2.43
N GLU A 665 -13.14 -18.52 -2.37
CA GLU A 665 -13.06 -17.70 -3.60
C GLU A 665 -11.83 -18.06 -4.45
N ASN A 666 -10.74 -18.44 -3.78
CA ASN A 666 -9.52 -18.96 -4.36
C ASN A 666 -9.26 -20.37 -3.82
N LYS A 667 -8.45 -21.16 -4.53
CA LYS A 667 -7.98 -22.44 -4.00
C LYS A 667 -7.19 -22.22 -2.71
N LEU A 668 -7.59 -22.91 -1.65
CA LEU A 668 -6.93 -22.85 -0.34
C LEU A 668 -5.45 -23.25 -0.44
N GLY A 669 -4.57 -22.36 0.02
CA GLY A 669 -3.13 -22.61 0.11
C GLY A 669 -2.76 -23.56 1.26
N ILE A 670 -1.56 -24.15 1.19
CA ILE A 670 -1.07 -25.12 2.18
C ILE A 670 -0.68 -24.43 3.50
N SER A 671 -0.08 -23.24 3.43
CA SER A 671 0.39 -22.51 4.62
C SER A 671 -0.74 -22.20 5.62
N HIS A 672 -0.43 -22.18 6.91
CA HIS A 672 -1.37 -21.85 8.00
C HIS A 672 -1.62 -20.34 8.17
N PHE A 673 -0.66 -19.51 7.76
CA PHE A 673 -0.74 -18.04 7.76
C PHE A 673 -0.35 -17.52 6.38
N HIS A 674 -1.35 -17.41 5.53
CA HIS A 674 -1.20 -17.13 4.11
C HIS A 674 -1.74 -15.76 3.71
N GLY A 675 -2.09 -14.88 4.67
CA GLY A 675 -2.76 -13.62 4.36
C GLY A 675 -4.21 -13.82 3.91
N GLY A 676 -4.93 -14.79 4.49
CA GLY A 676 -6.37 -14.91 4.29
C GLY A 676 -7.12 -13.79 5.02
N PHE A 677 -8.34 -13.48 4.57
CA PHE A 677 -9.14 -12.36 5.11
C PHE A 677 -9.59 -12.54 6.56
N GLY A 678 -9.67 -13.78 7.03
CA GLY A 678 -10.37 -14.17 8.25
C GLY A 678 -9.82 -13.56 9.53
N LEU A 679 -10.71 -13.26 10.48
CA LEU A 679 -10.35 -13.02 11.89
C LEU A 679 -9.78 -14.29 12.56
N ILE A 680 -10.17 -15.46 12.08
CA ILE A 680 -9.72 -16.78 12.52
C ILE A 680 -9.09 -17.49 11.32
N ASN A 681 -7.93 -18.12 11.49
CA ASN A 681 -7.32 -18.88 10.40
C ASN A 681 -8.05 -20.22 10.15
N LYS A 682 -7.66 -20.96 9.11
CA LYS A 682 -8.31 -22.22 8.72
C LYS A 682 -8.24 -23.32 9.79
N ASP A 683 -7.26 -23.24 10.70
CA ASP A 683 -7.04 -24.19 11.80
C ASP A 683 -7.76 -23.80 13.11
N GLY A 684 -8.49 -22.68 13.12
CA GLY A 684 -9.14 -22.17 14.34
C GLY A 684 -8.23 -21.31 15.22
N LEU A 685 -7.11 -20.80 14.70
CA LEU A 685 -6.24 -19.87 15.42
C LEU A 685 -6.77 -18.43 15.26
N LYS A 686 -7.09 -17.79 16.39
CA LYS A 686 -7.54 -16.38 16.43
C LYS A 686 -6.40 -15.44 16.07
N LYS A 687 -6.55 -14.69 14.98
CA LYS A 687 -5.57 -13.67 14.56
C LYS A 687 -5.65 -12.45 15.47
N SER A 688 -4.67 -11.56 15.40
CA SER A 688 -4.67 -10.31 16.17
C SER A 688 -5.95 -9.49 15.91
N SER A 689 -6.45 -9.50 14.67
CA SER A 689 -7.67 -8.82 14.24
C SER A 689 -8.93 -9.31 14.97
N TYR A 690 -9.00 -10.60 15.36
CA TYR A 690 -10.07 -11.11 16.23
C TYR A 690 -10.15 -10.32 17.54
N TYR A 691 -8.99 -10.06 18.15
CA TYR A 691 -8.93 -9.39 19.45
C TYR A 691 -9.26 -7.89 19.37
N ALA A 692 -9.20 -7.28 18.19
CA ALA A 692 -9.74 -5.94 17.97
C ALA A 692 -11.25 -5.91 18.25
N TYR A 693 -12.01 -6.83 17.63
CA TYR A 693 -13.44 -6.98 17.90
C TYR A 693 -13.73 -7.43 19.33
N TYR A 694 -12.88 -8.29 19.91
CA TYR A 694 -12.99 -8.69 21.32
C TYR A 694 -12.88 -7.50 22.27
N PHE A 695 -12.00 -6.52 22.00
CA PHE A 695 -11.88 -5.30 22.79
C PHE A 695 -13.03 -4.32 22.51
N LEU A 696 -13.38 -4.12 21.24
CA LEU A 696 -14.51 -3.26 20.85
C LEU A 696 -15.84 -3.74 21.48
N ALA A 697 -16.06 -5.05 21.57
CA ALA A 697 -17.26 -5.64 22.19
C ALA A 697 -17.33 -5.47 23.72
N LYS A 698 -16.25 -5.02 24.35
CA LYS A 698 -16.20 -4.74 25.79
C LYS A 698 -16.37 -3.27 26.14
N LEU A 699 -16.43 -2.37 25.15
CA LEU A 699 -16.71 -0.96 25.38
C LEU A 699 -18.13 -0.81 25.99
N GLY A 700 -18.30 0.20 26.84
CA GLY A 700 -19.60 0.58 27.39
C GLY A 700 -20.46 1.35 26.40
N ASP A 701 -21.70 1.63 26.80
CA ASP A 701 -22.75 2.20 25.94
C ASP A 701 -22.73 3.73 25.90
N GLU A 702 -21.86 4.36 26.70
CA GLU A 702 -21.75 5.81 26.80
C GLU A 702 -20.29 6.26 26.72
N ILE A 703 -19.95 7.10 25.75
CA ILE A 703 -18.60 7.67 25.57
C ILE A 703 -18.44 8.90 26.46
N ILE A 704 -17.52 8.85 27.41
CA ILE A 704 -17.22 9.96 28.33
C ILE A 704 -15.90 10.67 27.97
N GLY A 705 -15.05 10.06 27.14
CA GLY A 705 -13.86 10.69 26.57
C GLY A 705 -13.37 9.96 25.33
N GLN A 706 -12.87 10.69 24.34
CA GLN A 706 -12.27 10.13 23.13
C GLN A 706 -11.21 11.10 22.60
N GLY A 707 -10.07 10.56 22.18
CA GLY A 707 -8.99 11.29 21.52
C GLY A 707 -8.54 10.56 20.26
N GLU A 708 -7.41 10.97 19.69
CA GLU A 708 -6.87 10.37 18.45
C GLU A 708 -6.52 8.88 18.61
N ASP A 709 -6.02 8.49 19.80
CA ASP A 709 -5.47 7.15 20.05
C ASP A 709 -6.15 6.45 21.25
N TYR A 710 -7.30 6.94 21.72
CA TYR A 710 -8.02 6.33 22.83
C TYR A 710 -9.52 6.63 22.84
N ILE A 711 -10.26 5.75 23.52
CA ILE A 711 -11.66 5.93 23.90
C ILE A 711 -11.88 5.50 25.35
N ILE A 712 -12.75 6.23 26.04
CA ILE A 712 -13.17 5.97 27.41
C ILE A 712 -14.70 5.91 27.41
N THR A 713 -15.23 4.75 27.78
CA THR A 713 -16.67 4.48 27.86
C THR A 713 -17.09 4.15 29.28
N ARG A 714 -18.40 4.25 29.51
CA ARG A 714 -19.08 3.95 30.77
C ARG A 714 -20.26 3.03 30.50
N SER A 715 -20.47 2.06 31.38
CA SER A 715 -21.71 1.29 31.45
C SER A 715 -22.08 1.12 32.93
N GLY A 716 -23.12 1.84 33.37
CA GLY A 716 -23.45 1.99 34.78
C GLY A 716 -22.27 2.56 35.58
N GLU A 717 -21.80 1.79 36.56
CA GLU A 717 -20.68 2.17 37.44
C GLU A 717 -19.29 1.77 36.92
N ASN A 718 -19.26 1.02 35.81
CA ASN A 718 -18.05 0.48 35.20
C ASN A 718 -17.49 1.47 34.19
N ILE A 719 -16.16 1.50 34.08
CA ILE A 719 -15.43 2.35 33.13
C ILE A 719 -14.52 1.47 32.29
N GLN A 720 -14.49 1.72 30.99
CA GLN A 720 -13.62 1.02 30.06
C GLN A 720 -12.73 2.04 29.34
N ILE A 721 -11.43 1.78 29.31
CA ILE A 721 -10.44 2.57 28.60
C ILE A 721 -9.85 1.65 27.54
N LEU A 722 -9.91 2.05 26.27
CA LEU A 722 -9.19 1.38 25.19
C LEU A 722 -8.26 2.41 24.55
N ALA A 723 -6.97 2.10 24.50
CA ALA A 723 -5.97 2.93 23.88
C ALA A 723 -5.11 2.11 22.93
N TYR A 724 -4.60 2.74 21.88
CA TYR A 724 -3.85 2.07 20.83
C TYR A 724 -2.72 2.93 20.26
N ASN A 725 -1.85 2.32 19.46
CA ASN A 725 -0.78 3.02 18.77
C ASN A 725 -0.75 2.63 17.29
N TYR A 726 -1.48 3.38 16.49
CA TYR A 726 -1.60 3.16 15.05
C TYR A 726 -0.44 3.81 14.27
N THR A 727 0.21 3.04 13.39
CA THR A 727 1.11 3.59 12.36
C THR A 727 0.58 3.17 11.00
N TYR A 728 0.88 3.92 9.95
CA TYR A 728 0.46 3.59 8.59
C TYR A 728 1.62 3.09 7.74
N PHE A 729 1.32 2.71 6.50
CA PHE A 729 2.30 2.24 5.54
C PHE A 729 3.28 3.35 5.17
N ASP A 730 4.54 2.98 4.92
CA ASP A 730 5.50 3.90 4.35
C ASP A 730 5.21 4.21 2.87
N ASN A 731 5.87 5.25 2.33
CA ASN A 731 5.65 5.71 0.96
C ASN A 731 5.86 4.65 -0.12
N LEU A 732 6.71 3.66 0.15
CA LEU A 732 7.07 2.63 -0.83
C LEU A 732 5.92 1.62 -0.93
N PHE A 733 5.47 1.10 0.21
CA PHE A 733 4.32 0.20 0.25
C PHE A 733 3.03 0.89 -0.24
N LEU A 734 2.83 2.18 0.09
CA LEU A 734 1.71 2.96 -0.45
C LEU A 734 1.68 2.97 -1.98
N SER A 735 2.84 2.98 -2.64
CA SER A 735 2.95 2.95 -4.10
C SER A 735 2.73 1.57 -4.74
N GLY A 736 2.45 0.55 -3.91
CA GLY A 736 2.24 -0.84 -4.28
C GLY A 736 3.50 -1.69 -4.37
N GLU A 737 4.62 -1.19 -3.85
CA GLU A 737 5.87 -1.95 -3.79
C GLU A 737 5.85 -2.94 -2.62
N ILE A 738 5.84 -4.23 -2.94
CA ILE A 738 5.71 -5.33 -1.97
C ILE A 738 7.01 -6.10 -1.74
N SER A 739 8.13 -5.69 -2.33
CA SER A 739 9.42 -6.39 -2.18
C SER A 739 9.93 -6.51 -0.74
N HIS A 740 9.39 -5.71 0.19
CA HIS A 740 9.81 -5.64 1.59
C HIS A 740 9.09 -6.64 2.50
N ILE A 741 7.98 -7.22 2.05
CA ILE A 741 7.19 -8.17 2.84
C ILE A 741 7.47 -9.61 2.39
N CYS A 742 7.69 -10.48 3.37
CA CYS A 742 7.85 -11.92 3.15
C CYS A 742 7.14 -12.71 4.27
N HIS A 743 7.17 -14.04 4.19
CA HIS A 743 6.49 -14.90 5.18
C HIS A 743 7.03 -14.71 6.61
N GLU A 744 8.32 -14.35 6.76
CA GLU A 744 9.00 -14.14 8.04
C GLU A 744 8.89 -12.70 8.54
N ASN A 745 9.04 -11.70 7.66
CA ASN A 745 9.03 -10.29 8.00
C ASN A 745 7.90 -9.54 7.29
N ARG A 746 6.89 -9.14 8.07
CA ARG A 746 5.69 -8.44 7.59
C ARG A 746 5.55 -7.01 8.12
N TYR A 747 6.56 -6.49 8.82
CA TYR A 747 6.49 -5.20 9.53
C TYR A 747 7.49 -4.14 9.03
N SER A 748 8.29 -4.45 8.00
CA SER A 748 9.27 -3.54 7.38
C SER A 748 8.65 -2.45 6.47
N ILE A 749 7.32 -2.48 6.29
CA ILE A 749 6.53 -1.68 5.35
C ILE A 749 5.80 -0.49 5.97
N TYR A 750 6.06 -0.21 7.25
CA TYR A 750 5.36 0.82 8.02
C TYR A 750 6.27 2.01 8.33
N GLU A 751 5.65 3.17 8.52
CA GLU A 751 6.35 4.35 9.01
C GLU A 751 6.96 4.09 10.39
N THR A 752 8.17 4.63 10.60
CA THR A 752 8.81 4.57 11.92
C THR A 752 8.01 5.40 12.92
N LYS A 753 7.50 4.76 13.97
CA LYS A 753 6.76 5.42 15.07
C LYS A 753 7.32 4.98 16.43
N ASP A 754 7.21 5.86 17.41
CA ASP A 754 7.64 5.57 18.78
C ASP A 754 6.53 4.89 19.60
N ILE A 755 6.90 4.36 20.78
CA ILE A 755 5.93 3.90 21.78
C ILE A 755 5.04 5.09 22.16
N LYS A 756 3.74 4.86 22.32
CA LYS A 756 2.79 5.88 22.79
C LYS A 756 2.65 5.76 24.32
N GLU A 757 2.82 6.88 25.03
CA GLU A 757 2.63 6.95 26.47
C GLU A 757 1.43 7.85 26.81
N LEU A 758 0.40 7.26 27.43
CA LEU A 758 -0.83 7.95 27.84
C LEU A 758 -1.03 7.79 29.35
N GLU A 759 -1.18 8.90 30.07
CA GLU A 759 -1.52 8.93 31.50
C GLU A 759 -3.01 9.22 31.66
N PHE A 760 -3.79 8.22 32.07
CA PHE A 760 -5.20 8.36 32.37
C PHE A 760 -5.40 8.66 33.86
N ASN A 761 -6.18 9.69 34.15
CA ASN A 761 -6.66 10.05 35.46
C ASN A 761 -8.20 10.11 35.43
N ILE A 762 -8.85 9.12 36.05
CA ILE A 762 -10.31 9.07 36.21
C ILE A 762 -10.67 9.60 37.59
N GLU A 763 -11.35 10.74 37.64
CA GLU A 763 -11.77 11.43 38.86
C GLU A 763 -13.16 10.97 39.33
N ASP A 764 -13.49 11.25 40.60
CA ASP A 764 -14.75 10.89 41.27
C ASP A 764 -15.09 9.40 41.23
N ILE A 765 -14.05 8.56 41.28
CA ILE A 765 -14.18 7.11 41.33
C ILE A 765 -13.80 6.58 42.72
N ALA A 766 -14.78 6.00 43.43
CA ALA A 766 -14.61 5.49 44.78
C ALA A 766 -15.33 4.16 45.00
N GLY A 767 -14.74 3.32 45.84
CA GLY A 767 -15.25 1.99 46.18
C GLY A 767 -14.27 0.88 45.86
N ASP A 768 -14.74 -0.36 45.98
CA ASP A 768 -13.95 -1.55 45.65
C ASP A 768 -14.16 -1.90 44.17
N TYR A 769 -13.06 -1.96 43.43
CA TYR A 769 -13.05 -2.22 41.99
C TYR A 769 -12.21 -3.46 41.68
N ARG A 770 -12.71 -4.26 40.74
CA ARG A 770 -11.91 -5.24 40.01
C ARG A 770 -11.39 -4.55 38.75
N VAL A 771 -10.07 -4.45 38.63
CA VAL A 771 -9.37 -3.82 37.52
C VAL A 771 -8.82 -4.92 36.63
N ILE A 772 -9.30 -5.00 35.40
CA ILE A 772 -8.85 -5.95 34.40
C ILE A 772 -8.07 -5.17 33.36
N SER A 773 -6.86 -5.61 33.00
CA SER A 773 -6.10 -5.02 31.91
C SER A 773 -5.72 -6.05 30.87
N TYR A 774 -5.86 -5.70 29.59
CA TYR A 774 -5.44 -6.50 28.45
C TYR A 774 -4.35 -5.78 27.67
N LYS A 775 -3.36 -6.54 27.15
CA LYS A 775 -2.36 -6.04 26.21
C LYS A 775 -2.35 -6.87 24.93
N LEU A 776 -2.52 -6.19 23.80
CA LEU A 776 -2.42 -6.74 22.45
C LEU A 776 -1.25 -6.07 21.74
N ASN A 777 -0.28 -6.85 21.25
CA ASN A 777 0.85 -6.41 20.43
C ASN A 777 1.59 -7.65 19.88
N ARG A 778 2.69 -7.44 19.15
CA ARG A 778 3.51 -8.52 18.56
C ARG A 778 4.07 -9.54 19.56
N LYS A 779 4.15 -9.22 20.86
CA LYS A 779 4.61 -10.14 21.91
C LYS A 779 3.46 -10.83 22.66
N SER A 780 2.22 -10.34 22.51
CA SER A 780 1.06 -10.83 23.28
C SER A 780 -0.21 -10.59 22.49
N GLY A 781 -0.92 -11.64 22.09
CA GLY A 781 -2.12 -11.53 21.24
C GLY A 781 -1.85 -11.60 19.73
N SER A 782 -0.63 -11.98 19.32
CA SER A 782 -0.28 -12.25 17.92
C SER A 782 0.10 -13.69 17.72
N VAL A 783 -0.85 -14.51 17.27
CA VAL A 783 -0.57 -15.91 16.94
C VAL A 783 0.39 -16.04 15.74
N PHE A 784 0.38 -15.09 14.81
CA PHE A 784 1.32 -15.03 13.69
C PHE A 784 2.76 -14.85 14.18
N ASP A 785 3.03 -13.86 15.02
CA ASP A 785 4.39 -13.62 15.53
C ASP A 785 4.87 -14.81 16.40
N GLU A 786 3.98 -15.56 17.07
CA GLU A 786 4.31 -16.81 17.77
C GLU A 786 4.61 -17.97 16.79
N TRP A 787 3.85 -18.11 15.71
CA TRP A 787 4.12 -19.09 14.65
C TRP A 787 5.46 -18.84 13.95
N VAL A 788 5.83 -17.57 13.72
CA VAL A 788 7.16 -17.19 13.21
C VAL A 788 8.27 -17.61 14.20
N LYS A 789 8.08 -17.40 15.51
CA LYS A 789 9.04 -17.84 16.53
C LYS A 789 9.19 -19.36 16.60
N MET A 790 8.15 -20.11 16.24
CA MET A 790 8.18 -21.57 16.13
C MET A 790 8.91 -22.08 14.87
N GLY A 791 9.35 -21.18 13.98
CA GLY A 791 10.07 -21.56 12.77
C GLY A 791 9.16 -21.88 11.58
N LEU A 792 7.96 -21.28 11.54
CA LEU A 792 7.03 -21.37 10.40
C LEU A 792 6.61 -22.81 10.01
N PRO A 793 6.22 -23.69 10.96
CA PRO A 793 5.83 -25.06 10.60
C PRO A 793 4.65 -25.06 9.62
N GLU A 794 4.79 -25.79 8.51
CA GLU A 794 3.76 -25.92 7.45
C GLU A 794 2.76 -27.06 7.68
N ASN A 795 3.13 -28.05 8.50
CA ASN A 795 2.31 -29.21 8.83
C ASN A 795 2.23 -29.36 10.35
N MET A 796 1.52 -28.44 11.01
CA MET A 796 1.41 -28.43 12.46
C MET A 796 0.61 -29.63 13.00
N THR A 797 1.13 -30.25 14.04
CA THR A 797 0.43 -31.23 14.86
C THR A 797 -0.67 -30.57 15.71
N GLU A 798 -1.60 -31.37 16.24
CA GLU A 798 -2.61 -30.85 17.18
C GLU A 798 -2.00 -30.21 18.43
N GLU A 799 -0.85 -30.72 18.90
CA GLU A 799 -0.14 -30.16 20.05
C GLU A 799 0.39 -28.76 19.74
N GLU A 800 0.98 -28.57 18.56
CA GLU A 800 1.49 -27.27 18.10
C GLU A 800 0.36 -26.26 17.89
N ILE A 801 -0.77 -26.68 17.31
CA ILE A 801 -1.96 -25.83 17.17
C ILE A 801 -2.49 -25.42 18.56
N LYS A 802 -2.63 -26.35 19.50
CA LYS A 802 -3.07 -26.05 20.88
C LYS A 802 -2.10 -25.13 21.61
N TYR A 803 -0.79 -25.31 21.40
CA TYR A 803 0.23 -24.42 21.94
C TYR A 803 0.05 -22.99 21.41
N LEU A 804 -0.13 -22.83 20.09
CA LEU A 804 -0.39 -21.52 19.48
C LEU A 804 -1.72 -20.90 19.94
N GLN A 805 -2.79 -21.68 20.12
CA GLN A 805 -4.06 -21.20 20.69
C GLN A 805 -3.86 -20.61 22.10
N GLY A 806 -2.99 -21.22 22.91
CA GLY A 806 -2.67 -20.72 24.25
C GLY A 806 -1.79 -19.47 24.22
N LYS A 807 -0.83 -19.38 23.30
CA LYS A 807 0.13 -18.27 23.19
C LYS A 807 -0.40 -17.05 22.43
N GLY A 808 -1.32 -17.27 21.49
CA GLY A 808 -1.87 -16.23 20.62
C GLY A 808 -2.88 -15.29 21.28
N GLN A 809 -3.09 -15.35 22.60
CA GLN A 809 -4.07 -14.54 23.32
C GLN A 809 -3.45 -13.24 23.87
N PRO A 810 -4.22 -12.14 24.00
CA PRO A 810 -3.78 -10.94 24.70
C PRO A 810 -3.35 -11.25 26.14
N GLU A 811 -2.31 -10.58 26.62
CA GLU A 811 -1.91 -10.69 28.03
C GLU A 811 -3.01 -10.09 28.90
N MET A 812 -3.49 -10.84 29.90
CA MET A 812 -4.55 -10.41 30.81
C MET A 812 -4.03 -10.36 32.25
N MET A 813 -4.27 -9.25 32.95
CA MET A 813 -4.02 -9.11 34.38
C MET A 813 -5.28 -8.67 35.11
N VAL A 814 -5.45 -9.13 36.35
CA VAL A 814 -6.58 -8.80 37.22
C VAL A 814 -6.06 -8.34 38.58
N GLU A 815 -6.49 -7.15 38.99
CA GLU A 815 -6.16 -6.55 40.28
C GLU A 815 -7.46 -6.19 41.03
N TYR A 816 -7.40 -6.15 42.36
CA TYR A 816 -8.48 -5.63 43.19
C TYR A 816 -8.00 -4.36 43.90
N LYS A 817 -8.70 -3.25 43.68
CA LYS A 817 -8.31 -1.94 44.21
C LYS A 817 -9.46 -1.27 44.94
N LYS A 818 -9.15 -0.72 46.10
CA LYS A 818 -10.03 0.22 46.80
C LYS A 818 -9.67 1.64 46.39
N LEU A 819 -10.49 2.24 45.54
CA LEU A 819 -10.27 3.58 44.99
C LEU A 819 -10.85 4.66 45.93
N LYS A 820 -10.13 5.77 46.06
CA LYS A 820 -10.46 6.89 46.97
C LYS A 820 -10.55 8.22 46.21
N GLY A 821 -11.43 8.28 45.22
CA GLY A 821 -11.72 9.50 44.44
C GLY A 821 -10.96 9.62 43.12
N GLU A 822 -9.88 8.86 42.91
CA GLU A 822 -9.16 8.86 41.63
C GLU A 822 -8.62 7.47 41.26
N TYR A 823 -8.49 7.23 39.96
CA TYR A 823 -7.73 6.12 39.38
C TYR A 823 -6.71 6.69 38.37
N LYS A 824 -5.42 6.46 38.62
CA LYS A 824 -4.33 6.87 37.75
C LYS A 824 -3.62 5.67 37.15
N LYS A 825 -3.36 5.72 35.84
CA LYS A 825 -2.62 4.68 35.14
C LYS A 825 -1.90 5.24 33.91
N ILE A 826 -0.63 4.89 33.79
CA ILE A 826 0.18 5.17 32.59
C ILE A 826 0.20 3.90 31.73
N LEU A 827 -0.18 4.04 30.47
CA LEU A 827 -0.12 3.00 29.44
C LEU A 827 1.10 3.21 28.55
N HIS A 828 1.76 2.12 28.14
CA HIS A 828 2.99 2.15 27.33
C HIS A 828 2.74 1.27 26.11
N ILE A 829 2.21 1.88 25.06
CA ILE A 829 1.59 1.16 23.96
C ILE A 829 2.61 1.08 22.81
N PRO A 830 3.21 -0.11 22.55
CA PRO A 830 4.12 -0.26 21.42
C PRO A 830 3.38 -0.04 20.10
N VAL A 831 4.12 0.27 19.04
CA VAL A 831 3.55 0.38 17.69
C VAL A 831 2.85 -0.92 17.31
N HIS A 832 1.68 -0.81 16.67
CA HIS A 832 0.77 -1.93 16.41
C HIS A 832 0.23 -2.60 17.69
N GLY A 833 0.18 -1.85 18.78
CA GLY A 833 -0.32 -2.31 20.07
C GLY A 833 -1.62 -1.62 20.49
N ALA A 834 -2.38 -2.31 21.33
CA ALA A 834 -3.52 -1.78 22.07
C ALA A 834 -3.49 -2.26 23.52
N GLU A 835 -3.93 -1.41 24.43
CA GLU A 835 -4.16 -1.74 25.84
C GLU A 835 -5.60 -1.41 26.21
N MET A 836 -6.29 -2.35 26.87
CA MET A 836 -7.63 -2.15 27.40
C MET A 836 -7.62 -2.24 28.92
N ILE A 837 -8.32 -1.34 29.61
CA ILE A 837 -8.58 -1.41 31.05
C ILE A 837 -10.09 -1.41 31.29
N ILE A 838 -10.55 -2.29 32.15
CA ILE A 838 -11.93 -2.35 32.63
C ILE A 838 -11.90 -2.18 34.15
N LEU A 839 -12.57 -1.14 34.64
CA LEU A 839 -12.82 -0.88 36.05
C LEU A 839 -14.23 -1.36 36.37
N GLU A 840 -14.35 -2.58 36.90
CA GLU A 840 -15.63 -3.17 37.30
C GLU A 840 -15.89 -2.86 38.78
N LYS A 841 -16.97 -2.12 39.08
CA LYS A 841 -17.34 -1.83 40.47
C LYS A 841 -17.86 -3.11 41.12
N LYS A 842 -17.30 -3.48 42.26
CA LYS A 842 -17.84 -4.57 43.08
C LYS A 842 -19.07 -4.07 43.85
N LEU A 843 -20.13 -4.86 43.79
CA LEU A 843 -21.34 -4.68 44.58
C LEU A 843 -21.09 -4.96 46.06
#